data_AF-A0A428WUY6-F1
#
_entry.id   AF-A0A428WUY6-F1
#
_cell.length_a   1.000
_cell.length_b   1.000
_cell.length_c   1.000
_cell.angle_alpha   90.00
_cell.angle_beta   90.00
_cell.angle_gamma   90.00
#
_symmetry.space_group_name_H-M   'P 1'
#
loop_
_entity.id
_entity.type
_entity.pdbx_description
1 polymer ?
#
loop_
_entity_poly.entity_id
_entity_poly.type
_entity_poly.pdbx_seq_one_letter_code
_entity_poly.pdbx_strand_id
1 'polypeptide(L)'
;MTTTAPPAPDVPAAPLETGRDLLQRALTERYEHDERCERAAHAAREARTPAGAAGAGRPLPAPLVVPLGAADTLGFGRPDPYGLLRPRATVQLTARAALIGPWGGEGTAACGQCLAMRWQRLRSRSEREALELGHAPHGATGWPVLTGYALDAVWSVYRAVMPGGRAAPSAVPADRVLPQVTRVGLGTLATATFPLLPEPLCPACVPLRPDTAEDARMVLGPVPKPDPDGYRSRSLDAYPLPESALANPVCGALGSDTWINPVSTTTSPVAGTHFVRGYAGLNDVTWSGQADAYGTSRRLAFLEGLERYAGTHRRRGTSPVTASYRRLLARGEPVLDPAACGFYAPETYERDHLVSPFDPDRDIPWVWGHSLRDDRPVLVPARLAHYSAGVDADNFVFECSNGCATGGTPEEAVLFGLLELVERDAFLLAWYGRARLTEIDLGSCRGGATRTMLDRAALHGYDVRAFDTRMDTAVPVVTALAVRRDGGLGTLSFSAAAGFDPEGTVDAALSEVLTYIPHLPYQVAERRAELEAMARDYGKVLHLKDHAQLYGLPEMAGHAREYLEPEAVVPLGEAFPGWRERRPRTGDLLDDLRLLRDELVRAGHDVIAVDQTTPEQRAMGLHTVGTIVPGLLPLDFGWSRQRALLMPRLRTGLRAAGRRDTDLGEAEIRAVPHPFP
;
A
#
# COMPACT_ATOMS: atom_id res chain seq x y z
N MET A 1 48.74 4.92 23.78
CA MET A 1 49.09 4.03 22.66
C MET A 1 47.86 3.85 21.80
N THR A 2 47.79 4.60 20.71
CA THR A 2 46.76 4.56 19.67
C THR A 2 46.97 3.31 18.82
N THR A 3 46.10 2.30 18.98
CA THR A 3 46.06 1.13 18.12
C THR A 3 45.25 1.45 16.87
N THR A 4 45.94 1.84 15.81
CA THR A 4 45.42 1.86 14.44
C THR A 4 45.01 0.46 14.02
N ALA A 5 43.73 0.28 13.69
CA ALA A 5 43.24 -0.94 13.05
C ALA A 5 43.96 -1.14 11.69
N PRO A 6 44.33 -2.38 11.34
CA PRO A 6 44.98 -2.65 10.06
C PRO A 6 44.04 -2.33 8.89
N PRO A 7 44.57 -1.87 7.74
CA PRO A 7 43.75 -1.70 6.53
C PRO A 7 43.17 -3.06 6.11
N ALA A 8 41.90 -3.07 5.73
CA ALA A 8 41.25 -4.24 5.19
C ALA A 8 42.00 -4.72 3.93
N PRO A 9 42.19 -6.04 3.72
CA PRO A 9 42.89 -6.56 2.55
C PRO A 9 42.16 -6.16 1.26
N ASP A 10 42.93 -5.86 0.21
CA ASP A 10 42.43 -5.61 -1.15
C ASP A 10 41.57 -6.79 -1.60
N VAL A 11 40.26 -6.57 -1.67
CA VAL A 11 39.31 -7.54 -2.21
C VAL A 11 39.54 -7.58 -3.72
N PRO A 12 39.87 -8.73 -4.34
CA PRO A 12 39.98 -8.80 -5.80
C PRO A 12 38.67 -8.31 -6.44
N ALA A 13 38.79 -7.52 -7.51
CA ALA A 13 37.64 -6.91 -8.16
C ALA A 13 36.57 -7.96 -8.49
N ALA A 14 35.34 -7.73 -8.04
CA ALA A 14 34.24 -8.65 -8.27
C ALA A 14 34.02 -8.85 -9.79
N PRO A 15 33.55 -10.02 -10.25
CA PRO A 15 33.26 -10.26 -11.68
C PRO A 15 32.38 -9.19 -12.33
N LEU A 16 31.43 -8.62 -11.58
CA LEU A 16 30.58 -7.52 -12.03
C LEU A 16 31.33 -6.21 -12.28
N GLU A 17 32.35 -5.90 -11.48
CA GLU A 17 33.18 -4.71 -11.64
C GLU A 17 34.07 -4.81 -12.87
N THR A 18 34.72 -5.96 -13.04
CA THR A 18 35.50 -6.26 -14.26
C THR A 18 34.61 -6.17 -15.50
N GLY A 19 33.39 -6.70 -15.42
CA GLY A 19 32.39 -6.57 -16.49
C GLY A 19 32.00 -5.11 -16.76
N ARG A 20 31.82 -4.30 -15.71
CA ARG A 20 31.52 -2.87 -15.84
C ARG A 20 32.63 -2.14 -16.58
N ASP A 21 33.88 -2.36 -16.20
CA ASP A 21 35.03 -1.69 -16.82
C ASP A 21 35.22 -2.09 -18.28
N LEU A 22 35.00 -3.37 -18.61
CA LEU A 22 35.02 -3.85 -19.99
C LEU A 22 33.92 -3.18 -20.82
N LEU A 23 32.69 -3.11 -20.29
CA LEU A 23 31.59 -2.45 -20.98
C LEU A 23 31.83 -0.94 -21.13
N GLN A 24 32.30 -0.25 -20.09
CA GLN A 24 32.61 1.18 -20.13
C GLN A 24 33.64 1.50 -21.22
N ARG A 25 34.77 0.77 -21.27
CA ARG A 25 35.79 0.96 -22.31
C ARG A 25 35.21 0.75 -23.70
N ALA A 26 34.51 -0.37 -23.89
CA ALA A 26 33.91 -0.75 -25.16
C ALA A 26 32.90 0.28 -25.68
N LEU A 27 32.08 0.88 -24.82
CA LEU A 27 31.13 1.93 -25.22
C LEU A 27 31.84 3.27 -25.45
N THR A 28 32.88 3.59 -24.68
CA THR A 28 33.67 4.83 -24.85
C THR A 28 34.41 4.84 -26.19
N GLU A 29 35.08 3.75 -26.56
CA GLU A 29 35.78 3.61 -27.84
C GLU A 29 34.84 3.80 -29.04
N ARG A 30 33.63 3.22 -28.96
CA ARG A 30 32.60 3.36 -29.99
C ARG A 30 32.01 4.76 -30.04
N TYR A 31 31.78 5.39 -28.88
CA TYR A 31 31.33 6.78 -28.79
C TYR A 31 32.32 7.75 -29.44
N GLU A 32 33.60 7.65 -29.09
CA GLU A 32 34.64 8.51 -29.67
C GLU A 32 34.80 8.27 -31.18
N HIS A 33 34.60 7.04 -31.65
CA HIS A 33 34.60 6.74 -33.08
C HIS A 33 33.44 7.45 -33.80
N ASP A 34 32.21 7.33 -33.28
CA ASP A 34 31.04 7.98 -33.85
C ASP A 34 31.17 9.52 -33.83
N GLU A 35 31.66 10.10 -32.74
CA GLU A 35 31.93 11.54 -32.67
C GLU A 35 32.95 12.01 -33.71
N ARG A 36 34.04 11.25 -33.94
CA ARG A 36 35.02 11.57 -34.99
C ARG A 36 34.39 11.53 -36.37
N CYS A 37 33.57 10.52 -36.65
CA CYS A 37 32.84 10.38 -37.92
C CYS A 37 31.84 11.52 -38.13
N GLU A 38 31.10 11.93 -37.09
CA GLU A 38 30.15 13.05 -37.15
C GLU A 38 30.86 14.38 -37.39
N ARG A 39 31.96 14.66 -36.69
CA ARG A 39 32.78 15.87 -36.91
C ARG A 39 33.33 15.93 -38.34
N ALA A 40 33.84 14.82 -38.86
CA ALA A 40 34.31 14.75 -40.24
C ALA A 40 33.17 14.97 -41.26
N ALA A 41 31.99 14.39 -41.01
CA ALA A 41 30.83 14.56 -41.88
C ALA A 41 30.22 15.97 -41.82
N HIS A 42 30.28 16.63 -40.66
CA HIS A 42 29.88 18.03 -40.51
C HIS A 42 30.84 18.97 -41.28
N ALA A 43 32.15 18.81 -41.10
CA ALA A 43 33.16 19.57 -41.86
C ALA A 43 33.01 19.39 -43.39
N ALA A 44 32.68 18.18 -43.84
CA ALA A 44 32.41 17.90 -45.26
C ALA A 44 31.10 18.53 -45.77
N ARG A 45 30.10 18.74 -44.91
CA ARG A 45 28.82 19.40 -45.24
C ARG A 45 28.94 20.92 -45.28
N GLU A 46 29.67 21.50 -44.32
CA GLU A 46 30.00 22.94 -44.31
C GLU A 46 30.82 23.34 -45.54
N ALA A 47 31.72 22.46 -46.00
CA ALA A 47 32.48 22.68 -47.24
C ALA A 47 31.64 22.62 -48.53
N ARG A 48 30.36 22.20 -48.48
CA ARG A 48 29.52 21.93 -49.67
C ARG A 48 28.23 22.76 -49.76
N THR A 49 27.86 23.57 -48.77
CA THR A 49 26.54 24.26 -48.77
C THR A 49 26.61 25.66 -48.14
N PRO A 50 26.10 26.73 -48.79
CA PRO A 50 25.86 28.02 -48.13
C PRO A 50 24.69 27.92 -47.13
N ALA A 51 24.80 28.66 -46.04
CA ALA A 51 23.96 28.59 -44.84
C ALA A 51 22.44 28.48 -45.12
N GLY A 52 21.83 27.41 -44.60
CA GLY A 52 20.37 27.29 -44.53
C GLY A 52 19.90 25.87 -44.24
N ALA A 53 19.32 25.69 -43.04
CA ALA A 53 18.58 24.50 -42.58
C ALA A 53 19.40 23.22 -42.28
N ALA A 54 20.01 23.16 -41.11
CA ALA A 54 20.32 21.90 -40.43
C ALA A 54 19.50 21.80 -39.14
N GLY A 55 18.47 20.96 -39.15
CA GLY A 55 17.87 20.48 -37.89
C GLY A 55 18.87 19.55 -37.22
N ALA A 56 19.65 20.06 -36.26
CA ALA A 56 20.57 19.25 -35.50
C ALA A 56 19.78 18.30 -34.58
N GLY A 57 19.87 16.99 -34.83
CA GLY A 57 19.50 16.00 -33.82
C GLY A 57 20.30 16.26 -32.54
N ARG A 58 19.71 15.94 -31.38
CA ARG A 58 20.41 16.07 -30.10
C ARG A 58 21.69 15.22 -30.12
N PRO A 59 22.84 15.75 -29.67
CA PRO A 59 24.09 15.01 -29.65
C PRO A 59 23.95 13.78 -28.73
N LEU A 60 24.55 12.66 -29.14
CA LEU A 60 24.59 11.45 -28.34
C LEU A 60 25.37 11.74 -27.03
N PRO A 61 24.81 11.45 -25.84
CA PRO A 61 25.56 11.63 -24.60
C PRO A 61 26.68 10.60 -24.48
N ALA A 62 27.76 10.97 -23.78
CA ALA A 62 28.83 10.03 -23.46
C ALA A 62 28.31 8.94 -22.50
N PRO A 63 28.59 7.64 -22.76
CA PRO A 63 28.10 6.54 -21.94
C PRO A 63 28.78 6.54 -20.56
N LEU A 64 27.96 6.49 -19.51
CA LEU A 64 28.39 6.25 -18.13
C LEU A 64 27.79 4.94 -17.61
N VAL A 65 28.64 3.95 -17.36
CA VAL A 65 28.28 2.60 -16.90
C VAL A 65 28.55 2.47 -15.40
N VAL A 66 27.56 1.99 -14.65
CA VAL A 66 27.71 1.61 -13.23
C VAL A 66 27.17 0.18 -13.00
N PRO A 67 27.71 -0.58 -12.03
CA PRO A 67 27.15 -1.88 -11.68
C PRO A 67 25.86 -1.73 -10.87
N LEU A 68 24.97 -2.72 -10.96
CA LEU A 68 23.70 -2.79 -10.24
C LEU A 68 23.47 -4.20 -9.70
N GLY A 69 23.09 -4.28 -8.42
CA GLY A 69 22.88 -5.54 -7.69
C GLY A 69 24.09 -6.05 -6.89
N ALA A 70 25.13 -5.23 -6.73
CA ALA A 70 26.29 -5.54 -5.87
C ALA A 70 26.44 -4.60 -4.65
N ALA A 71 25.65 -3.53 -4.60
CA ALA A 71 25.62 -2.58 -3.49
C ALA A 71 24.19 -2.14 -3.24
N ASP A 72 23.90 -1.72 -2.00
CA ASP A 72 22.59 -1.24 -1.61
C ASP A 72 22.35 0.18 -2.12
N THR A 73 21.26 0.34 -2.87
CA THR A 73 20.83 1.62 -3.45
C THR A 73 19.68 2.25 -2.68
N LEU A 74 19.14 1.57 -1.67
CA LEU A 74 18.06 2.04 -0.80
C LEU A 74 18.56 2.70 0.50
N GLY A 75 19.83 2.48 0.87
CA GLY A 75 20.50 3.19 1.97
C GLY A 75 20.34 2.55 3.36
N PHE A 76 20.03 1.26 3.44
CA PHE A 76 19.95 0.47 4.66
C PHE A 76 21.28 -0.22 5.02
N GLY A 77 21.99 -0.73 4.01
CA GLY A 77 23.18 -1.55 4.14
C GLY A 77 24.48 -0.77 3.89
N ARG A 78 25.42 -1.40 3.19
CA ARG A 78 26.70 -0.77 2.85
C ARG A 78 26.50 0.36 1.84
N PRO A 79 27.19 1.50 1.99
CA PRO A 79 27.12 2.59 1.02
C PRO A 79 27.46 2.12 -0.39
N ASP A 80 26.68 2.58 -1.37
CA ASP A 80 26.96 2.34 -2.78
C ASP A 80 28.20 3.10 -3.25
N PRO A 81 29.29 2.42 -3.69
CA PRO A 81 30.50 3.08 -4.17
C PRO A 81 30.26 3.94 -5.42
N TYR A 82 29.13 3.73 -6.11
CA TYR A 82 28.73 4.52 -7.28
C TYR A 82 27.70 5.59 -6.97
N GLY A 83 27.33 5.83 -5.70
CA GLY A 83 26.22 6.72 -5.35
C GLY A 83 26.33 8.14 -5.92
N LEU A 84 27.55 8.67 -6.08
CA LEU A 84 27.78 9.99 -6.70
C LEU A 84 27.66 9.98 -8.23
N LEU A 85 27.95 8.85 -8.87
CA LEU A 85 27.91 8.70 -10.34
C LEU A 85 26.54 8.21 -10.82
N ARG A 86 25.86 7.41 -10.01
CA ARG A 86 24.64 6.69 -10.36
C ARG A 86 23.50 7.58 -10.83
N PRO A 87 23.22 8.76 -10.26
CA PRO A 87 22.19 9.67 -10.78
C PRO A 87 22.39 10.02 -12.26
N ARG A 88 23.65 10.13 -12.70
CA ARG A 88 24.03 10.46 -14.08
C ARG A 88 24.25 9.23 -14.97
N ALA A 89 24.20 8.02 -14.41
CA ALA A 89 24.49 6.81 -15.17
C ALA A 89 23.46 6.60 -16.27
N THR A 90 23.93 6.39 -17.49
CA THR A 90 23.09 6.11 -18.67
C THR A 90 22.99 4.62 -18.96
N VAL A 91 23.86 3.80 -18.35
CA VAL A 91 23.86 2.34 -18.44
C VAL A 91 24.08 1.76 -17.04
N GLN A 92 23.20 0.85 -16.62
CA GLN A 92 23.36 0.08 -15.38
C GLN A 92 23.54 -1.40 -15.70
N LEU A 93 24.69 -1.94 -15.35
CA LEU A 93 25.07 -3.32 -15.63
C LEU A 93 24.69 -4.23 -14.47
N THR A 94 23.81 -5.19 -14.74
CA THR A 94 23.50 -6.30 -13.83
C THR A 94 24.23 -7.56 -14.26
N ALA A 95 24.16 -8.62 -13.46
CA ALA A 95 24.73 -9.92 -13.81
C ALA A 95 24.16 -10.52 -15.13
N ARG A 96 22.94 -10.14 -15.56
CA ARG A 96 22.24 -10.77 -16.70
C ARG A 96 21.78 -9.79 -17.78
N ALA A 97 21.89 -8.48 -17.56
CA ALA A 97 21.36 -7.45 -18.44
C ALA A 97 22.12 -6.14 -18.32
N ALA A 98 22.17 -5.36 -19.41
CA ALA A 98 22.45 -3.94 -19.37
C ALA A 98 21.13 -3.17 -19.45
N LEU A 99 20.91 -2.23 -18.52
CA LEU A 99 19.74 -1.35 -18.48
C LEU A 99 20.17 0.02 -19.01
N ILE A 100 19.60 0.46 -20.13
CA ILE A 100 19.95 1.71 -20.81
C ILE A 100 18.86 2.74 -20.55
N GLY A 101 19.24 3.91 -20.06
CA GLY A 101 18.33 4.99 -19.66
C GLY A 101 18.57 5.44 -18.21
N PRO A 102 17.69 6.27 -17.64
CA PRO A 102 16.41 6.68 -18.22
C PRO A 102 16.55 7.56 -19.48
N TRP A 103 15.74 7.32 -20.50
CA TRP A 103 15.67 8.13 -21.72
C TRP A 103 14.23 8.56 -22.03
N GLY A 104 14.05 9.64 -22.81
CA GLY A 104 12.72 10.18 -23.09
C GLY A 104 12.04 10.79 -21.85
N GLY A 105 10.70 10.81 -21.86
CA GLY A 105 9.87 11.47 -20.85
C GLY A 105 9.49 12.90 -21.22
N GLU A 106 8.22 13.24 -21.02
CA GLU A 106 7.66 14.59 -21.24
C GLU A 106 7.52 15.28 -19.88
N GLY A 107 8.47 16.15 -19.52
CA GLY A 107 8.43 16.94 -18.28
C GLY A 107 8.65 16.17 -16.97
N THR A 108 8.59 14.83 -17.00
CA THR A 108 8.86 13.97 -15.84
C THR A 108 10.33 13.53 -15.85
N ALA A 109 11.09 13.89 -14.80
CA ALA A 109 12.51 13.52 -14.69
C ALA A 109 12.71 12.33 -13.75
N ALA A 110 13.41 11.30 -14.22
CA ALA A 110 13.96 10.23 -13.40
C ALA A 110 15.46 10.09 -13.70
N CYS A 111 16.26 9.81 -12.67
CA CYS A 111 17.70 9.64 -12.81
C CYS A 111 18.12 8.16 -12.69
N GLY A 112 19.40 7.86 -12.90
CA GLY A 112 19.90 6.49 -12.72
C GLY A 112 19.74 5.96 -11.29
N GLN A 113 19.73 6.82 -10.26
CA GLN A 113 19.41 6.40 -8.89
C GLN A 113 17.95 5.93 -8.77
N CYS A 114 16.99 6.61 -9.41
CA CYS A 114 15.59 6.16 -9.43
C CYS A 114 15.45 4.76 -10.01
N LEU A 115 16.08 4.50 -11.16
CA LEU A 115 16.08 3.17 -11.79
C LEU A 115 16.68 2.11 -10.85
N ALA A 116 17.80 2.41 -10.21
CA ALA A 116 18.48 1.47 -9.34
C ALA A 116 17.65 1.09 -8.11
N MET A 117 17.04 2.09 -7.46
CA MET A 117 16.16 1.89 -6.32
C MET A 117 14.94 1.05 -6.69
N ARG A 118 14.27 1.38 -7.80
CA ARG A 118 13.12 0.59 -8.30
C ARG A 118 13.54 -0.84 -8.63
N TRP A 119 14.68 -1.03 -9.30
CA TRP A 119 15.20 -2.36 -9.62
C TRP A 119 15.50 -3.20 -8.39
N GLN A 120 16.09 -2.61 -7.35
CA GLN A 120 16.40 -3.30 -6.10
C GLN A 120 15.13 -3.71 -5.34
N ARG A 121 14.09 -2.84 -5.31
CA ARG A 121 12.80 -3.16 -4.66
C ARG A 121 12.12 -4.40 -5.26
N LEU A 122 12.37 -4.71 -6.53
CA LEU A 122 11.86 -5.89 -7.22
C LEU A 122 12.68 -7.17 -6.98
N ARG A 123 13.79 -7.10 -6.25
CA ARG A 123 14.61 -8.29 -5.98
C ARG A 123 13.94 -9.23 -5.00
N SER A 124 14.36 -10.49 -5.05
CA SER A 124 13.90 -11.51 -4.11
C SER A 124 14.22 -11.12 -2.66
N ARG A 125 13.51 -11.70 -1.70
CA ARG A 125 13.78 -11.54 -0.26
C ARG A 125 15.26 -11.74 0.06
N SER A 126 15.86 -12.83 -0.40
CA SER A 126 17.26 -13.16 -0.13
C SER A 126 18.23 -12.13 -0.70
N GLU A 127 18.00 -11.64 -1.92
CA GLU A 127 18.83 -10.59 -2.51
C GLU A 127 18.69 -9.26 -1.75
N ARG A 128 17.45 -8.86 -1.39
CA ARG A 128 17.21 -7.64 -0.63
C ARG A 128 17.78 -7.70 0.77
N GLU A 129 17.63 -8.82 1.47
CA GLU A 129 18.24 -9.04 2.79
C GLU A 129 19.76 -9.00 2.70
N ALA A 130 20.37 -9.63 1.70
CA ALA A 130 21.81 -9.59 1.51
C ALA A 130 22.32 -8.14 1.33
N LEU A 131 21.71 -7.38 0.42
CA LEU A 131 22.12 -6.00 0.13
C LEU A 131 21.89 -5.07 1.34
N GLU A 132 20.70 -5.13 1.92
CA GLU A 132 20.23 -4.14 2.90
C GLU A 132 20.70 -4.42 4.33
N LEU A 133 21.14 -5.65 4.63
CA LEU A 133 21.83 -5.98 5.89
C LEU A 133 23.35 -5.90 5.77
N GLY A 134 23.86 -5.42 4.63
CA GLY A 134 25.28 -5.17 4.43
C GLY A 134 26.14 -6.42 4.23
N HIS A 135 25.54 -7.55 3.83
CA HIS A 135 26.29 -8.70 3.38
C HIS A 135 27.00 -8.39 2.06
N ALA A 136 28.24 -8.83 1.91
CA ALA A 136 28.95 -8.71 0.64
C ALA A 136 28.43 -9.79 -0.32
N PRO A 137 27.81 -9.42 -1.45
CA PRO A 137 27.41 -10.42 -2.44
C PRO A 137 28.65 -11.08 -3.02
N HIS A 138 28.72 -12.41 -2.92
CA HIS A 138 29.74 -13.19 -3.61
C HIS A 138 29.23 -13.53 -5.03
N GLY A 139 29.91 -13.00 -6.04
CA GLY A 139 29.54 -13.27 -7.43
C GLY A 139 29.72 -14.75 -7.79
N ALA A 140 28.84 -15.29 -8.65
CA ALA A 140 29.19 -16.48 -9.42
C ALA A 140 30.42 -16.13 -10.28
N THR A 141 31.41 -17.01 -10.36
CA THR A 141 32.77 -16.77 -10.88
C THR A 141 32.88 -16.47 -12.39
N GLY A 142 31.80 -16.04 -13.07
CA GLY A 142 31.81 -15.78 -14.51
C GLY A 142 30.69 -14.87 -15.05
N TRP A 143 29.98 -14.11 -14.22
CA TRP A 143 28.92 -13.19 -14.69
C TRP A 143 29.23 -11.73 -14.33
N PRO A 144 28.92 -10.77 -15.22
CA PRO A 144 28.23 -10.93 -16.50
C PRO A 144 29.15 -11.45 -17.62
N VAL A 145 28.60 -12.27 -18.52
CA VAL A 145 29.30 -12.69 -19.75
C VAL A 145 29.10 -11.61 -20.82
N LEU A 146 30.18 -10.94 -21.21
CA LEU A 146 30.16 -9.88 -22.23
C LEU A 146 30.85 -10.35 -23.51
N THR A 147 30.06 -10.88 -24.45
CA THR A 147 30.54 -11.23 -25.79
C THR A 147 30.61 -9.98 -26.69
N GLY A 148 31.34 -10.06 -27.80
CA GLY A 148 31.33 -8.98 -28.82
C GLY A 148 29.91 -8.62 -29.27
N TYR A 149 29.06 -9.65 -29.49
CA TYR A 149 27.65 -9.47 -29.83
C TYR A 149 26.85 -8.73 -28.75
N ALA A 150 27.12 -9.00 -27.47
CA ALA A 150 26.46 -8.28 -26.38
C ALA A 150 26.88 -6.81 -26.35
N LEU A 151 28.16 -6.51 -26.57
CA LEU A 151 28.66 -5.14 -26.64
C LEU A 151 28.03 -4.38 -27.81
N ASP A 152 27.94 -5.01 -28.98
CA ASP A 152 27.33 -4.43 -30.18
C ASP A 152 25.81 -4.21 -30.00
N ALA A 153 25.11 -5.15 -29.36
CA ALA A 153 23.70 -4.99 -29.04
C ALA A 153 23.46 -3.83 -28.06
N VAL A 154 24.23 -3.74 -26.97
CA VAL A 154 24.12 -2.63 -26.01
C VAL A 154 24.41 -1.30 -26.68
N TRP A 155 25.46 -1.22 -27.50
CA TRP A 155 25.80 0.01 -28.23
C TRP A 155 24.73 0.41 -29.24
N SER A 156 24.21 -0.56 -30.01
CA SER A 156 23.16 -0.32 -31.00
C SER A 156 21.90 0.24 -30.35
N VAL A 157 21.50 -0.33 -29.21
CA VAL A 157 20.37 0.19 -28.44
C VAL A 157 20.68 1.57 -27.87
N TYR A 158 21.87 1.79 -27.30
CA TYR A 158 22.29 3.07 -26.74
C TYR A 158 22.15 4.20 -27.76
N ARG A 159 22.72 4.02 -28.95
CA ARG A 159 22.61 4.98 -30.07
C ARG A 159 21.18 5.23 -30.51
N ALA A 160 20.33 4.21 -30.43
CA ALA A 160 18.96 4.29 -30.89
C ALA A 160 18.01 5.00 -29.92
N VAL A 161 18.34 5.09 -28.63
CA VAL A 161 17.43 5.64 -27.60
C VAL A 161 17.97 6.90 -26.90
N MET A 162 19.28 7.02 -26.72
CA MET A 162 19.86 8.10 -25.91
C MET A 162 19.89 9.50 -26.56
N PRO A 163 19.98 9.67 -27.89
CA PRO A 163 19.82 11.00 -28.51
C PRO A 163 18.45 11.64 -28.23
N GLY A 164 17.45 10.87 -27.82
CA GLY A 164 16.07 11.32 -27.67
C GLY A 164 15.32 11.35 -29.01
N GLY A 165 14.04 11.73 -28.98
CA GLY A 165 13.17 11.76 -30.16
C GLY A 165 12.56 10.41 -30.55
N ARG A 166 12.96 9.32 -29.89
CA ARG A 166 12.28 8.02 -30.02
C ARG A 166 10.99 8.03 -29.20
N ALA A 167 9.89 7.63 -29.83
CA ALA A 167 8.62 7.43 -29.13
C ALA A 167 8.69 6.20 -28.21
N ALA A 168 8.13 6.33 -27.00
CA ALA A 168 7.92 5.20 -26.11
C ALA A 168 6.96 4.17 -26.75
N PRO A 169 7.22 2.86 -26.62
CA PRO A 169 6.47 1.84 -27.35
C PRO A 169 5.07 1.52 -26.76
N SER A 170 4.68 2.10 -25.62
CA SER A 170 3.41 1.78 -24.96
C SER A 170 2.19 2.35 -25.71
N ALA A 171 1.11 1.56 -25.79
CA ALA A 171 -0.19 2.02 -26.29
C ALA A 171 -0.90 2.95 -25.29
N VAL A 172 -0.55 2.89 -24.00
CA VAL A 172 -1.16 3.69 -22.93
C VAL A 172 -0.51 5.08 -22.89
N PRO A 173 -1.27 6.18 -23.06
CA PRO A 173 -0.72 7.53 -23.04
C PRO A 173 0.06 7.87 -21.76
N ALA A 174 -0.46 7.45 -20.59
CA ALA A 174 0.17 7.67 -19.29
C ALA A 174 1.55 7.01 -19.16
N ASP A 175 1.78 5.86 -19.81
CA ASP A 175 3.10 5.22 -19.84
C ASP A 175 4.07 5.95 -20.78
N ARG A 176 3.58 6.54 -21.88
CA ARG A 176 4.43 7.16 -22.91
C ARG A 176 5.10 8.45 -22.44
N VAL A 177 4.44 9.19 -21.56
CA VAL A 177 4.97 10.46 -21.03
C VAL A 177 6.05 10.25 -19.98
N LEU A 178 6.23 9.03 -19.48
CA LEU A 178 7.24 8.70 -18.48
C LEU A 178 8.62 8.45 -19.13
N PRO A 179 9.72 8.68 -18.39
CA PRO A 179 11.03 8.18 -18.76
C PRO A 179 11.01 6.67 -19.01
N GLN A 180 11.81 6.22 -19.96
CA GLN A 180 11.87 4.83 -20.39
C GLN A 180 13.23 4.21 -20.06
N VAL A 181 13.23 2.89 -19.86
CA VAL A 181 14.44 2.08 -19.65
C VAL A 181 14.42 0.92 -20.61
N THR A 182 15.44 0.80 -21.45
CA THR A 182 15.59 -0.33 -22.36
C THR A 182 16.55 -1.35 -21.77
N ARG A 183 16.03 -2.54 -21.49
CA ARG A 183 16.80 -3.70 -21.05
C ARG A 183 17.33 -4.46 -22.26
N VAL A 184 18.63 -4.77 -22.25
CA VAL A 184 19.29 -5.71 -23.16
C VAL A 184 19.73 -6.93 -22.37
N GLY A 185 19.16 -8.10 -22.64
CA GLY A 185 19.58 -9.35 -22.02
C GLY A 185 20.95 -9.79 -22.53
N LEU A 186 21.94 -10.00 -21.66
CA LEU A 186 23.32 -10.30 -22.09
C LEU A 186 23.48 -11.72 -22.64
N GLY A 187 22.62 -12.66 -22.21
CA GLY A 187 22.64 -14.04 -22.70
C GLY A 187 21.79 -14.29 -23.96
N THR A 188 20.76 -13.48 -24.19
CA THR A 188 19.79 -13.69 -25.30
C THR A 188 19.77 -12.57 -26.33
N LEU A 189 20.39 -11.43 -26.02
CA LEU A 189 20.33 -10.18 -26.78
C LEU A 189 18.91 -9.61 -26.96
N ALA A 190 17.92 -10.19 -26.28
CA ALA A 190 16.54 -9.72 -26.32
C ALA A 190 16.43 -8.32 -25.70
N THR A 191 15.70 -7.45 -26.39
CA THR A 191 15.48 -6.07 -25.96
C THR A 191 14.03 -5.85 -25.54
N ALA A 192 13.82 -5.20 -24.41
CA ALA A 192 12.50 -4.77 -23.96
C ALA A 192 12.60 -3.38 -23.33
N THR A 193 11.57 -2.55 -23.51
CA THR A 193 11.54 -1.18 -22.95
C THR A 193 10.40 -1.07 -21.97
N PHE A 194 10.67 -0.46 -20.82
CA PHE A 194 9.72 -0.30 -19.72
C PHE A 194 9.67 1.17 -19.27
N PRO A 195 8.49 1.72 -18.97
CA PRO A 195 8.37 3.02 -18.36
C PRO A 195 8.82 2.99 -16.89
N LEU A 196 9.43 4.09 -16.44
CA LEU A 196 9.98 4.29 -15.11
C LEU A 196 9.27 5.47 -14.43
N LEU A 197 8.58 5.18 -13.32
CA LEU A 197 8.14 6.22 -12.39
C LEU A 197 9.34 6.70 -11.56
N PRO A 198 9.56 8.02 -11.43
CA PRO A 198 10.57 8.58 -10.53
C PRO A 198 10.43 8.00 -9.12
N GLU A 199 11.54 7.73 -8.43
CA GLU A 199 11.49 7.24 -7.05
C GLU A 199 11.35 8.44 -6.09
N PRO A 200 10.27 8.52 -5.29
CA PRO A 200 9.96 9.67 -4.45
C PRO A 200 10.87 9.77 -3.22
N LEU A 201 11.66 8.74 -2.95
CA LEU A 201 12.73 8.75 -1.94
C LEU A 201 14.13 8.90 -2.56
N CYS A 202 14.25 9.23 -3.84
CA CYS A 202 15.55 9.36 -4.48
C CYS A 202 16.35 10.53 -3.89
N PRO A 203 17.53 10.30 -3.29
CA PRO A 203 18.31 11.36 -2.65
C PRO A 203 18.89 12.37 -3.66
N ALA A 204 18.93 12.02 -4.95
CA ALA A 204 19.42 12.90 -6.01
C ALA A 204 18.31 13.75 -6.64
N CYS A 205 17.09 13.22 -6.73
CA CYS A 205 15.96 13.89 -7.39
C CYS A 205 15.06 14.64 -6.41
N VAL A 206 15.00 14.21 -5.14
CA VAL A 206 14.03 14.72 -4.17
C VAL A 206 14.76 15.41 -3.02
N PRO A 207 14.79 16.75 -2.97
CA PRO A 207 15.34 17.47 -1.83
C PRO A 207 14.42 17.28 -0.61
N LEU A 208 15.01 16.90 0.52
CA LEU A 208 14.29 16.82 1.78
C LEU A 208 13.95 18.23 2.28
N ARG A 209 12.68 18.45 2.61
CA ARG A 209 12.19 19.66 3.28
C ARG A 209 11.58 19.32 4.64
N PRO A 210 11.51 20.24 5.61
CA PRO A 210 10.76 20.00 6.84
C PRO A 210 9.28 19.74 6.54
N ASP A 211 8.65 18.83 7.30
CA ASP A 211 7.20 18.73 7.36
C ASP A 211 6.66 19.86 8.24
N THR A 212 5.63 20.58 7.78
CA THR A 212 5.16 21.80 8.44
C THR A 212 3.66 21.75 8.72
N ALA A 213 3.23 22.50 9.74
CA ALA A 213 1.82 22.67 10.05
C ALA A 213 1.02 23.30 8.89
N GLU A 214 1.65 24.18 8.10
CA GLU A 214 1.01 24.82 6.95
C GLU A 214 0.73 23.81 5.83
N ASP A 215 1.69 22.93 5.53
CA ASP A 215 1.54 21.86 4.52
C ASP A 215 0.45 20.83 4.87
N ALA A 216 0.10 20.71 6.15
CA ALA A 216 -0.91 19.77 6.62
C ALA A 216 -2.33 20.33 6.57
N ARG A 217 -2.51 21.65 6.38
CA ARG A 217 -3.85 22.24 6.28
C ARG A 217 -4.61 21.65 5.10
N MET A 218 -5.71 20.96 5.39
CA MET A 218 -6.59 20.41 4.37
C MET A 218 -7.75 21.38 4.12
N VAL A 219 -7.68 22.11 3.00
CA VAL A 219 -8.79 22.96 2.55
C VAL A 219 -9.78 22.09 1.79
N LEU A 220 -10.85 21.69 2.47
CA LEU A 220 -11.93 20.89 1.89
C LEU A 220 -12.96 21.80 1.19
N GLY A 221 -13.40 21.42 0.01
CA GLY A 221 -14.31 22.19 -0.84
C GLY A 221 -15.41 21.34 -1.48
N PRO A 222 -16.40 21.98 -2.15
CA PRO A 222 -17.48 21.28 -2.83
C PRO A 222 -16.98 20.28 -3.87
N VAL A 223 -17.54 19.06 -3.85
CA VAL A 223 -17.23 17.97 -4.80
C VAL A 223 -18.54 17.45 -5.39
N PRO A 224 -18.93 17.91 -6.59
CA PRO A 224 -20.15 17.45 -7.25
C PRO A 224 -20.13 15.94 -7.48
N LYS A 225 -21.19 15.27 -7.02
CA LYS A 225 -21.46 13.85 -7.26
C LYS A 225 -22.13 13.67 -8.62
N PRO A 226 -21.88 12.55 -9.32
CA PRO A 226 -22.58 12.24 -10.57
C PRO A 226 -24.10 12.06 -10.34
N ASP A 227 -24.48 11.58 -9.16
CA ASP A 227 -25.86 11.46 -8.70
C ASP A 227 -25.90 11.42 -7.15
N PRO A 228 -27.07 11.54 -6.49
CA PRO A 228 -27.16 11.55 -5.02
C PRO A 228 -26.65 10.29 -4.32
N ASP A 229 -26.59 9.16 -5.05
CA ASP A 229 -26.23 7.84 -4.55
C ASP A 229 -24.81 7.39 -4.96
N GLY A 230 -24.12 8.17 -5.81
CA GLY A 230 -22.75 7.95 -6.23
C GLY A 230 -21.70 8.67 -5.37
N TYR A 231 -20.82 7.92 -4.72
CA TYR A 231 -19.75 8.44 -3.83
C TYR A 231 -18.37 8.52 -4.48
N ARG A 232 -18.27 8.18 -5.77
CA ARG A 232 -17.05 8.32 -6.55
C ARG A 232 -17.24 9.49 -7.51
N SER A 233 -16.37 10.49 -7.38
CA SER A 233 -16.45 11.73 -8.18
C SER A 233 -16.19 11.50 -9.67
N ARG A 234 -15.44 10.44 -10.02
CA ARG A 234 -15.06 10.08 -11.40
C ARG A 234 -15.00 8.56 -11.57
N SER A 235 -15.17 8.08 -12.81
CA SER A 235 -15.01 6.67 -13.14
C SER A 235 -13.54 6.23 -13.09
N LEU A 236 -13.31 4.92 -12.90
CA LEU A 236 -11.97 4.33 -12.86
C LEU A 236 -11.16 4.59 -14.13
N ASP A 237 -11.82 4.66 -15.29
CA ASP A 237 -11.17 4.88 -16.58
C ASP A 237 -10.75 6.32 -16.82
N ALA A 238 -11.25 7.27 -16.02
CA ALA A 238 -10.88 8.68 -16.12
C ALA A 238 -9.46 8.96 -15.59
N TYR A 239 -8.90 8.08 -14.76
CA TYR A 239 -7.56 8.25 -14.21
C TYR A 239 -6.48 7.81 -15.20
N PRO A 240 -5.45 8.65 -15.48
CA PRO A 240 -4.35 8.31 -16.37
C PRO A 240 -3.35 7.38 -15.67
N LEU A 241 -3.76 6.15 -15.35
CA LEU A 241 -2.92 5.16 -14.68
C LEU A 241 -1.85 4.63 -15.66
N PRO A 242 -0.55 4.76 -15.35
CA PRO A 242 0.52 4.15 -16.14
C PRO A 242 0.69 2.67 -15.73
N GLU A 243 -0.25 1.82 -16.14
CA GLU A 243 -0.32 0.40 -15.71
C GLU A 243 1.02 -0.34 -15.90
N SER A 244 1.73 -0.10 -17.01
CA SER A 244 3.03 -0.73 -17.27
C SER A 244 4.15 -0.18 -16.38
N ALA A 245 4.05 1.06 -15.90
CA ALA A 245 5.02 1.62 -14.96
C ALA A 245 4.76 1.20 -13.52
N LEU A 246 3.49 0.89 -13.19
CA LEU A 246 3.10 0.39 -11.88
C LEU A 246 3.59 -1.06 -11.67
N ALA A 247 3.48 -1.93 -12.67
CA ALA A 247 4.05 -3.28 -12.61
C ALA A 247 4.85 -3.63 -13.88
N ASN A 248 6.15 -3.86 -13.71
CA ASN A 248 7.03 -4.41 -14.75
C ASN A 248 8.31 -5.02 -14.14
N PRO A 249 8.96 -5.98 -14.81
CA PRO A 249 10.04 -6.78 -14.22
C PRO A 249 11.38 -6.04 -14.05
N VAL A 250 11.49 -4.77 -14.47
CA VAL A 250 12.74 -3.99 -14.40
C VAL A 250 12.66 -2.89 -13.36
N CYS A 251 11.57 -2.15 -13.32
CA CYS A 251 11.41 -0.93 -12.53
C CYS A 251 9.95 -0.63 -12.14
N GLY A 252 9.08 -1.62 -12.09
CA GLY A 252 7.70 -1.46 -11.64
C GLY A 252 7.62 -0.86 -10.23
N ALA A 253 6.73 0.12 -10.05
CA ALA A 253 6.60 0.83 -8.79
C ALA A 253 6.00 -0.01 -7.65
N LEU A 254 5.05 -0.89 -7.98
CA LEU A 254 4.25 -1.72 -7.07
C LEU A 254 4.59 -3.21 -7.13
N GLY A 255 5.47 -3.62 -8.05
CA GLY A 255 5.84 -5.02 -8.24
C GLY A 255 6.35 -5.33 -9.64
N SER A 256 6.72 -6.59 -9.86
CA SER A 256 7.24 -7.04 -11.16
C SER A 256 6.15 -7.38 -12.17
N ASP A 257 4.97 -7.77 -11.68
CA ASP A 257 3.83 -8.20 -12.49
C ASP A 257 2.53 -8.19 -11.66
N THR A 258 1.41 -8.43 -12.33
CA THR A 258 0.12 -8.80 -11.74
C THR A 258 -0.24 -10.22 -12.14
N TRP A 259 -0.92 -10.96 -11.28
CA TRP A 259 -1.49 -12.27 -11.63
C TRP A 259 -3.01 -12.26 -11.53
N ILE A 260 -3.65 -12.94 -12.48
CA ILE A 260 -5.07 -13.29 -12.44
C ILE A 260 -5.24 -14.61 -11.70
N ASN A 261 -6.39 -14.81 -11.06
CA ASN A 261 -6.77 -16.12 -10.55
C ASN A 261 -7.98 -16.67 -11.33
N PRO A 262 -7.74 -17.43 -12.43
CA PRO A 262 -8.79 -17.93 -13.32
C PRO A 262 -9.64 -19.05 -12.72
N VAL A 263 -9.25 -19.58 -11.56
CA VAL A 263 -10.03 -20.59 -10.84
C VAL A 263 -10.97 -19.99 -9.80
N SER A 264 -10.94 -18.66 -9.59
CA SER A 264 -12.01 -17.98 -8.86
C SER A 264 -13.28 -18.00 -9.71
N THR A 265 -14.33 -18.62 -9.18
CA THR A 265 -15.63 -18.75 -9.85
C THR A 265 -16.67 -17.75 -9.34
N THR A 266 -16.32 -16.93 -8.35
CA THR A 266 -17.19 -15.91 -7.75
C THR A 266 -16.90 -14.51 -8.25
N THR A 267 -15.64 -14.21 -8.52
CA THR A 267 -15.10 -12.90 -8.96
C THR A 267 -14.02 -13.09 -10.03
N SER A 268 -13.55 -12.00 -10.62
CA SER A 268 -12.41 -11.95 -11.56
C SER A 268 -11.18 -11.32 -10.90
N PRO A 269 -10.56 -11.96 -9.88
CA PRO A 269 -9.50 -11.37 -9.07
C PRO A 269 -8.22 -11.09 -9.85
N VAL A 270 -7.60 -9.95 -9.55
CA VAL A 270 -6.23 -9.61 -9.95
C VAL A 270 -5.46 -9.21 -8.71
N ALA A 271 -4.23 -9.69 -8.57
CA ALA A 271 -3.37 -9.30 -7.45
C ALA A 271 -1.93 -9.05 -7.89
N GLY A 272 -1.19 -8.38 -7.01
CA GLY A 272 0.22 -8.09 -7.14
C GLY A 272 0.87 -8.07 -5.75
N THR A 273 2.21 -8.02 -5.72
CA THR A 273 2.93 -7.88 -4.46
C THR A 273 4.28 -7.19 -4.64
N HIS A 274 4.77 -6.63 -3.54
CA HIS A 274 6.12 -6.11 -3.43
C HIS A 274 6.65 -6.23 -1.99
N PHE A 275 7.97 -6.33 -1.87
CA PHE A 275 8.61 -6.32 -0.56
C PHE A 275 8.80 -4.88 -0.04
N VAL A 276 8.48 -4.68 1.23
CA VAL A 276 8.69 -3.43 1.96
C VAL A 276 9.54 -3.72 3.18
N ARG A 277 10.67 -3.01 3.34
CA ARG A 277 11.46 -3.10 4.58
C ARG A 277 10.84 -2.16 5.61
N GLY A 278 10.48 -2.70 6.75
CA GLY A 278 10.16 -1.94 7.95
C GLY A 278 11.10 -2.28 9.10
N TYR A 279 10.81 -1.76 10.28
CA TYR A 279 11.60 -1.99 11.49
C TYR A 279 11.64 -3.48 11.88
N ALA A 280 10.55 -4.21 11.67
CA ALA A 280 10.43 -5.64 11.96
C ALA A 280 11.01 -6.54 10.86
N GLY A 281 11.66 -5.97 9.84
CA GLY A 281 12.28 -6.72 8.74
C GLY A 281 11.59 -6.52 7.39
N LEU A 282 11.76 -7.47 6.49
CA LEU A 282 11.24 -7.40 5.13
C LEU A 282 9.86 -8.07 5.04
N ASN A 283 8.83 -7.29 4.74
CA ASN A 283 7.45 -7.76 4.67
C ASN A 283 6.97 -7.84 3.23
N ASP A 284 6.16 -8.85 2.94
CA ASP A 284 5.48 -9.02 1.66
C ASP A 284 4.15 -8.26 1.71
N VAL A 285 3.98 -7.24 0.86
CA VAL A 285 2.79 -6.38 0.86
C VAL A 285 1.99 -6.68 -0.40
N THR A 286 0.96 -7.50 -0.23
CA THR A 286 0.02 -7.87 -1.28
C THR A 286 -1.01 -6.79 -1.52
N TRP A 287 -1.50 -6.71 -2.75
CA TRP A 287 -2.60 -5.86 -3.16
C TRP A 287 -3.41 -6.53 -4.26
N SER A 288 -4.70 -6.21 -4.33
CA SER A 288 -5.67 -6.93 -5.14
C SER A 288 -6.88 -6.08 -5.53
N GLY A 289 -7.56 -6.51 -6.59
CA GLY A 289 -8.83 -5.94 -7.00
C GLY A 289 -9.79 -7.07 -7.35
N GLN A 290 -11.04 -6.87 -6.95
CA GLN A 290 -12.11 -7.85 -7.05
C GLN A 290 -13.29 -7.18 -7.73
N ALA A 291 -13.58 -7.59 -8.96
CA ALA A 291 -14.73 -7.16 -9.75
C ALA A 291 -15.21 -8.34 -10.60
N ASP A 292 -16.19 -8.12 -11.46
CA ASP A 292 -16.70 -9.12 -12.40
C ASP A 292 -15.83 -9.29 -13.66
N ALA A 293 -14.88 -8.37 -13.92
CA ALA A 293 -13.96 -8.43 -15.06
C ALA A 293 -12.50 -8.14 -14.67
N TYR A 294 -11.56 -8.92 -15.22
CA TYR A 294 -10.12 -8.77 -14.93
C TYR A 294 -9.54 -7.39 -15.26
N GLY A 295 -10.08 -6.70 -16.27
CA GLY A 295 -9.65 -5.34 -16.61
C GLY A 295 -9.93 -4.36 -15.46
N THR A 296 -11.16 -4.37 -14.95
CA THR A 296 -11.59 -3.56 -13.80
C THR A 296 -10.83 -3.95 -12.54
N SER A 297 -10.74 -5.24 -12.25
CA SER A 297 -9.98 -5.77 -11.11
C SER A 297 -8.52 -5.35 -11.14
N ARG A 298 -7.86 -5.35 -12.30
CA ARG A 298 -6.46 -4.89 -12.41
C ARG A 298 -6.31 -3.41 -12.05
N ARG A 299 -7.23 -2.55 -12.50
CA ARG A 299 -7.21 -1.12 -12.14
C ARG A 299 -7.45 -0.91 -10.65
N LEU A 300 -8.41 -1.63 -10.06
CA LEU A 300 -8.66 -1.62 -8.62
C LEU A 300 -7.44 -2.10 -7.83
N ALA A 301 -6.80 -3.18 -8.28
CA ALA A 301 -5.58 -3.72 -7.68
C ALA A 301 -4.45 -2.68 -7.66
N PHE A 302 -4.27 -1.93 -8.75
CA PHE A 302 -3.30 -0.84 -8.79
C PHE A 302 -3.65 0.32 -7.87
N LEU A 303 -4.92 0.70 -7.74
CA LEU A 303 -5.34 1.75 -6.81
C LEU A 303 -5.09 1.34 -5.35
N GLU A 304 -5.42 0.11 -5.00
CA GLU A 304 -5.13 -0.44 -3.66
C GLU A 304 -3.61 -0.58 -3.43
N GLY A 305 -2.85 -0.97 -4.46
CA GLY A 305 -1.39 -1.02 -4.40
C GLY A 305 -0.77 0.37 -4.20
N LEU A 306 -1.30 1.41 -4.85
CA LEU A 306 -0.89 2.80 -4.66
C LEU A 306 -1.22 3.31 -3.25
N GLU A 307 -2.39 2.96 -2.72
CA GLU A 307 -2.76 3.27 -1.34
C GLU A 307 -1.77 2.65 -0.35
N ARG A 308 -1.49 1.33 -0.47
CA ARG A 308 -0.50 0.66 0.39
C ARG A 308 0.91 1.25 0.20
N TYR A 309 1.28 1.61 -1.02
CA TYR A 309 2.57 2.24 -1.30
C TYR A 309 2.76 3.58 -0.56
N ALA A 310 1.68 4.36 -0.44
CA ALA A 310 1.64 5.62 0.30
C ALA A 310 1.54 5.42 1.82
N GLY A 311 0.70 4.48 2.27
CA GLY A 311 0.47 4.19 3.69
C GLY A 311 1.66 3.52 4.37
N THR A 312 2.39 2.64 3.68
CA THR A 312 3.54 1.94 4.28
C THR A 312 4.68 2.89 4.69
N HIS A 313 4.95 3.94 3.90
CA HIS A 313 6.08 4.85 4.13
C HIS A 313 5.75 6.28 3.71
N ARG A 314 6.32 7.25 4.42
CA ARG A 314 6.26 8.66 4.05
C ARG A 314 7.07 8.93 2.78
N ARG A 315 6.41 9.27 1.66
CA ARG A 315 7.02 9.47 0.32
C ARG A 315 6.85 10.87 -0.25
N ARG A 316 6.71 11.87 0.61
CA ARG A 316 6.45 13.26 0.23
C ARG A 316 7.71 14.13 0.10
N GLY A 317 8.89 13.54 0.29
CA GLY A 317 10.14 14.30 0.37
C GLY A 317 10.22 15.21 1.61
N THR A 318 9.43 14.91 2.66
CA THR A 318 9.41 15.70 3.90
C THR A 318 10.15 15.00 5.04
N SER A 319 10.64 15.79 6.00
CA SER A 319 11.37 15.36 7.20
C SER A 319 10.43 15.51 8.41
N PRO A 320 10.25 14.48 9.25
CA PRO A 320 9.31 14.57 10.36
C PRO A 320 9.86 15.50 11.45
N VAL A 321 8.97 15.96 12.34
CA VAL A 321 9.38 16.61 13.59
C VAL A 321 9.88 15.52 14.55
N THR A 322 11.07 15.65 15.12
CA THR A 322 11.59 14.70 16.11
C THR A 322 11.63 15.36 17.49
N ALA A 323 10.81 14.86 18.41
CA ALA A 323 10.73 15.34 19.79
C ALA A 323 9.97 14.33 20.67
N SER A 324 10.11 14.44 21.98
CA SER A 324 9.28 13.72 22.94
C SER A 324 7.91 14.34 23.10
N TYR A 325 6.92 13.52 23.44
CA TYR A 325 5.54 13.97 23.65
C TYR A 325 5.46 15.08 24.71
N ARG A 326 6.14 14.91 25.85
CA ARG A 326 6.17 15.93 26.90
C ARG A 326 6.82 17.24 26.45
N ARG A 327 7.84 17.19 25.58
CA ARG A 327 8.47 18.40 25.03
C ARG A 327 7.54 19.14 24.08
N LEU A 328 6.75 18.43 23.27
CA LEU A 328 5.74 19.05 22.41
C LEU A 328 4.63 19.70 23.23
N LEU A 329 4.11 19.02 24.25
CA LEU A 329 3.14 19.60 25.19
C LEU A 329 3.67 20.85 25.89
N ALA A 330 4.92 20.81 26.39
CA ALA A 330 5.54 21.95 27.07
C ALA A 330 5.72 23.18 26.16
N ARG A 331 5.79 22.97 24.83
CA ARG A 331 5.82 24.05 23.83
C ARG A 331 4.43 24.57 23.46
N GLY A 332 3.36 23.93 23.95
CA GLY A 332 1.98 24.26 23.58
C GLY A 332 1.58 23.80 22.18
N GLU A 333 2.32 22.84 21.60
CA GLU A 333 2.00 22.30 20.29
C GLU A 333 0.71 21.45 20.36
N PRO A 334 -0.23 21.58 19.39
CA PRO A 334 -1.30 20.62 19.23
C PRO A 334 -0.71 19.25 18.88
N VAL A 335 -0.87 18.28 19.78
CA VAL A 335 -0.30 16.95 19.63
C VAL A 335 -1.32 15.90 20.05
N LEU A 336 -1.44 14.83 19.25
CA LEU A 336 -2.24 13.67 19.59
C LEU A 336 -1.57 12.89 20.73
N ASP A 337 -2.33 12.63 21.80
CA ASP A 337 -1.90 11.69 22.84
C ASP A 337 -1.94 10.26 22.28
N PRO A 338 -0.79 9.55 22.19
CA PRO A 338 -0.76 8.19 21.66
C PRO A 338 -1.64 7.22 22.47
N ALA A 339 -1.87 7.48 23.77
CA ALA A 339 -2.72 6.64 24.61
C ALA A 339 -4.19 6.63 24.15
N ALA A 340 -4.65 7.67 23.46
CA ALA A 340 -6.00 7.73 22.91
C ALA A 340 -6.22 6.72 21.77
N CYS A 341 -5.15 6.19 21.17
CA CYS A 341 -5.17 5.14 20.15
C CYS A 341 -4.92 3.73 20.72
N GLY A 342 -4.82 3.62 22.05
CA GLY A 342 -4.60 2.35 22.75
C GLY A 342 -3.14 1.87 22.74
N PHE A 343 -2.78 1.12 23.78
CA PHE A 343 -1.51 0.40 23.91
C PHE A 343 -1.77 -1.08 24.12
N TYR A 344 -0.73 -1.90 23.96
CA TYR A 344 -0.81 -3.32 24.29
C TYR A 344 -0.77 -3.56 25.80
N ALA A 345 -1.13 -4.78 26.19
CA ALA A 345 -0.96 -5.23 27.56
C ALA A 345 0.54 -5.27 27.93
N PRO A 346 0.92 -5.02 29.20
CA PRO A 346 2.32 -5.09 29.64
C PRO A 346 3.02 -6.39 29.24
N GLU A 347 2.32 -7.52 29.33
CA GLU A 347 2.84 -8.85 29.01
C GLU A 347 3.23 -8.99 27.53
N THR A 348 2.59 -8.22 26.63
CA THR A 348 2.92 -8.18 25.21
C THR A 348 4.29 -7.56 25.01
N TYR A 349 4.56 -6.43 25.67
CA TYR A 349 5.85 -5.75 25.62
C TYR A 349 6.98 -6.57 26.26
N GLU A 350 6.68 -7.40 27.25
CA GLU A 350 7.67 -8.29 27.87
C GLU A 350 8.07 -9.46 26.96
N ARG A 351 7.12 -9.96 26.14
CA ARG A 351 7.32 -11.19 25.33
C ARG A 351 7.70 -10.91 23.89
N ASP A 352 7.25 -9.81 23.32
CA ASP A 352 7.48 -9.46 21.92
C ASP A 352 8.56 -8.40 21.79
N HIS A 353 9.78 -8.87 21.51
CA HIS A 353 10.97 -8.03 21.30
C HIS A 353 10.85 -7.01 20.15
N LEU A 354 9.83 -7.08 19.30
CA LEU A 354 9.63 -6.11 18.22
C LEU A 354 8.96 -4.84 18.72
N VAL A 355 8.34 -4.84 19.90
CA VAL A 355 7.62 -3.69 20.44
C VAL A 355 8.17 -3.27 21.79
N SER A 356 8.07 -1.98 22.12
CA SER A 356 8.44 -1.46 23.44
C SER A 356 7.37 -0.50 23.97
N PRO A 357 7.16 -0.38 25.29
CA PRO A 357 6.17 0.54 25.82
C PRO A 357 6.45 1.97 25.37
N PHE A 358 5.38 2.73 25.08
CA PHE A 358 5.53 4.14 24.76
C PHE A 358 6.12 4.90 25.95
N ASP A 359 7.20 5.64 25.68
CA ASP A 359 7.87 6.50 26.65
C ASP A 359 7.63 7.97 26.29
N PRO A 360 6.90 8.75 27.10
CA PRO A 360 6.56 10.13 26.79
C PRO A 360 7.76 11.09 26.82
N ASP A 361 8.91 10.67 27.36
CA ASP A 361 10.17 11.43 27.38
C ASP A 361 11.12 11.06 26.23
N ARG A 362 10.83 9.99 25.49
CA ARG A 362 11.63 9.54 24.34
C ARG A 362 11.31 10.37 23.09
N ASP A 363 12.35 10.82 22.39
CA ASP A 363 12.18 11.50 21.11
C ASP A 363 11.74 10.49 20.03
N ILE A 364 10.60 10.75 19.41
CA ILE A 364 10.05 9.96 18.29
C ILE A 364 9.73 10.86 17.09
N PRO A 365 9.61 10.32 15.87
CA PRO A 365 9.15 11.10 14.72
C PRO A 365 7.63 11.36 14.77
N TRP A 366 7.27 12.60 14.46
CA TRP A 366 5.89 13.10 14.33
C TRP A 366 5.69 13.69 12.94
N VAL A 367 4.51 13.49 12.38
CA VAL A 367 4.04 14.10 11.13
C VAL A 367 2.88 15.03 11.42
N TRP A 368 2.68 16.02 10.57
CA TRP A 368 1.51 16.90 10.70
C TRP A 368 0.29 16.29 10.01
N GLY A 369 -0.81 16.18 10.75
CA GLY A 369 -2.15 15.96 10.23
C GLY A 369 -3.05 17.18 10.42
N HIS A 370 -4.28 17.10 9.95
CA HIS A 370 -5.33 18.12 10.15
C HIS A 370 -6.44 17.54 11.02
N SER A 371 -6.74 18.17 12.17
CA SER A 371 -7.96 17.88 12.92
C SER A 371 -9.14 18.54 12.21
N LEU A 372 -10.08 17.74 11.73
CA LEU A 372 -11.31 18.20 11.11
C LEU A 372 -12.35 18.66 12.14
N ARG A 373 -12.21 18.29 13.42
CA ARG A 373 -13.05 18.83 14.51
C ARG A 373 -12.66 20.26 14.84
N ASP A 374 -11.37 20.48 15.09
CA ASP A 374 -10.85 21.77 15.55
C ASP A 374 -10.39 22.68 14.39
N ASP A 375 -10.44 22.19 13.15
CA ASP A 375 -9.96 22.84 11.93
C ASP A 375 -8.54 23.41 12.03
N ARG A 376 -7.61 22.58 12.54
CA ARG A 376 -6.23 22.99 12.78
C ARG A 376 -5.22 21.85 12.55
N PRO A 377 -3.97 22.18 12.20
CA PRO A 377 -2.89 21.22 12.20
C PRO A 377 -2.64 20.61 13.58
N VAL A 378 -2.30 19.32 13.62
CA VAL A 378 -1.98 18.55 14.83
C VAL A 378 -0.83 17.58 14.54
N LEU A 379 0.11 17.47 15.48
CA LEU A 379 1.18 16.48 15.40
C LEU A 379 0.67 15.10 15.77
N VAL A 380 0.97 14.12 14.92
CA VAL A 380 0.61 12.71 15.06
C VAL A 380 1.89 11.88 15.07
N PRO A 381 2.04 10.87 15.94
CA PRO A 381 3.17 9.94 15.85
C PRO A 381 3.25 9.35 14.44
N ALA A 382 4.41 9.40 13.80
CA ALA A 382 4.57 8.87 12.44
C ALA A 382 4.19 7.38 12.35
N ARG A 383 4.38 6.64 13.45
CA ARG A 383 3.95 5.24 13.63
C ARG A 383 2.46 5.02 13.40
N LEU A 384 1.60 5.96 13.82
CA LEU A 384 0.15 5.85 13.68
C LEU A 384 -0.35 6.23 12.27
N ALA A 385 0.46 6.99 11.52
CA ALA A 385 0.14 7.43 10.18
C ALA A 385 0.80 6.59 9.08
N HIS A 386 1.84 5.81 9.39
CA HIS A 386 2.53 4.96 8.43
C HIS A 386 2.91 3.60 9.03
N TYR A 387 2.33 2.52 8.51
CA TYR A 387 2.31 1.22 9.17
C TYR A 387 3.50 0.29 8.87
N SER A 388 4.48 0.72 8.07
CA SER A 388 5.73 -0.05 7.85
C SER A 388 7.00 0.77 8.04
N ALA A 389 6.91 2.10 7.99
CA ALA A 389 8.00 3.01 8.32
C ALA A 389 8.17 3.17 9.83
N GLY A 390 9.30 3.72 10.26
CA GLY A 390 9.54 4.11 11.64
C GLY A 390 10.97 3.83 12.10
N VAL A 391 11.22 4.11 13.36
CA VAL A 391 12.53 3.93 14.01
C VAL A 391 12.35 3.07 15.25
N ASP A 392 13.42 2.50 15.79
CA ASP A 392 13.32 1.67 16.99
C ASP A 392 12.68 2.43 18.18
N ALA A 393 12.81 3.76 18.20
CA ALA A 393 12.24 4.60 19.25
C ALA A 393 10.70 4.66 19.23
N ASP A 394 10.02 4.40 18.10
CA ASP A 394 8.57 4.55 17.93
C ASP A 394 7.82 3.23 17.70
N ASN A 395 8.40 2.09 18.10
CA ASN A 395 7.84 0.75 17.94
C ASN A 395 6.80 0.35 19.03
N PHE A 396 5.99 1.31 19.51
CA PHE A 396 5.07 1.05 20.63
C PHE A 396 3.78 0.32 20.25
N VAL A 397 3.45 0.27 18.96
CA VAL A 397 2.35 -0.51 18.37
C VAL A 397 2.73 -0.98 16.96
N PHE A 398 2.11 -2.05 16.49
CA PHE A 398 1.99 -2.37 15.08
C PHE A 398 0.71 -1.76 14.54
N GLU A 399 0.83 -0.87 13.56
CA GLU A 399 -0.32 -0.44 12.79
C GLU A 399 -0.53 -1.33 11.55
N CYS A 400 -1.72 -1.22 10.97
CA CYS A 400 -2.04 -1.77 9.65
C CYS A 400 -2.56 -0.65 8.73
N SER A 401 -3.12 -0.99 7.56
CA SER A 401 -3.66 -0.01 6.61
C SER A 401 -4.96 0.64 7.06
N ASN A 402 -5.41 0.39 8.29
CA ASN A 402 -6.67 0.88 8.83
C ASN A 402 -6.80 2.42 8.67
N GLY A 403 -7.88 2.87 8.01
CA GLY A 403 -8.16 4.28 7.78
C GLY A 403 -7.34 4.89 6.62
N CYS A 404 -6.55 4.09 5.90
CA CYS A 404 -5.89 4.52 4.67
C CYS A 404 -6.87 4.40 3.50
N ALA A 405 -7.01 5.45 2.70
CA ALA A 405 -7.88 5.39 1.54
C ALA A 405 -7.40 6.28 0.40
N THR A 406 -7.66 5.85 -0.83
CA THR A 406 -7.40 6.60 -2.05
C THR A 406 -8.70 7.09 -2.71
N GLY A 407 -8.74 8.35 -3.11
CA GLY A 407 -9.87 8.99 -3.76
C GLY A 407 -9.45 9.98 -4.85
N GLY A 408 -10.42 10.42 -5.66
CA GLY A 408 -10.22 11.45 -6.69
C GLY A 408 -10.02 12.87 -6.13
N THR A 409 -10.36 13.08 -4.87
CA THR A 409 -10.16 14.33 -4.11
C THR A 409 -9.79 14.00 -2.66
N PRO A 410 -9.28 14.96 -1.87
CA PRO A 410 -9.07 14.78 -0.44
C PRO A 410 -10.37 14.42 0.31
N GLU A 411 -11.51 15.02 -0.05
CA GLU A 411 -12.82 14.73 0.55
C GLU A 411 -13.21 13.27 0.35
N GLU A 412 -13.03 12.76 -0.88
CA GLU A 412 -13.31 11.37 -1.22
C GLU A 412 -12.40 10.42 -0.43
N ALA A 413 -11.10 10.70 -0.39
CA ALA A 413 -10.14 9.90 0.35
C ALA A 413 -10.45 9.89 1.86
N VAL A 414 -10.77 11.04 2.47
CA VAL A 414 -11.14 11.10 3.89
C VAL A 414 -12.45 10.37 4.15
N LEU A 415 -13.48 10.56 3.31
CA LEU A 415 -14.77 9.88 3.49
C LEU A 415 -14.60 8.35 3.55
N PHE A 416 -13.89 7.77 2.58
CA PHE A 416 -13.69 6.31 2.55
C PHE A 416 -12.79 5.81 3.68
N GLY A 417 -11.77 6.57 4.10
CA GLY A 417 -10.97 6.22 5.27
C GLY A 417 -11.80 6.22 6.57
N LEU A 418 -12.72 7.17 6.73
CA LEU A 418 -13.62 7.21 7.89
C LEU A 418 -14.68 6.10 7.87
N LEU A 419 -15.22 5.77 6.70
CA LEU A 419 -16.16 4.65 6.55
C LEU A 419 -15.49 3.35 6.97
N GLU A 420 -14.26 3.10 6.53
CA GLU A 420 -13.49 1.92 6.94
C GLU A 420 -13.24 1.89 8.46
N LEU A 421 -12.87 3.02 9.07
CA LEU A 421 -12.68 3.09 10.52
C LEU A 421 -13.97 2.79 11.30
N VAL A 422 -15.11 3.33 10.85
CA VAL A 422 -16.42 3.09 11.46
C VAL A 422 -16.83 1.62 11.32
N GLU A 423 -16.59 1.03 10.16
CA GLU A 423 -16.86 -0.39 9.90
C GLU A 423 -16.09 -1.29 10.86
N ARG A 424 -14.77 -1.10 10.97
CA ARG A 424 -13.91 -1.93 11.81
C ARG A 424 -14.20 -1.75 13.29
N ASP A 425 -14.44 -0.52 13.73
CA ASP A 425 -14.83 -0.23 15.11
C ASP A 425 -16.17 -0.91 15.46
N ALA A 426 -17.17 -0.77 14.60
CA ALA A 426 -18.48 -1.38 14.77
C ALA A 426 -18.40 -2.92 14.79
N PHE A 427 -17.61 -3.50 13.90
CA PHE A 427 -17.36 -4.94 13.87
C PHE A 427 -16.71 -5.43 15.17
N LEU A 428 -15.68 -4.75 15.66
CA LEU A 428 -14.97 -5.15 16.89
C LEU A 428 -15.84 -4.97 18.14
N LEU A 429 -16.62 -3.90 18.22
CA LEU A 429 -17.63 -3.72 19.27
C LEU A 429 -18.66 -4.85 19.25
N ALA A 430 -19.16 -5.22 18.06
CA ALA A 430 -20.11 -6.31 17.92
C ALA A 430 -19.51 -7.65 18.33
N TRP A 431 -18.29 -7.94 17.86
CA TRP A 431 -17.58 -9.19 18.13
C TRP A 431 -17.21 -9.34 19.61
N TYR A 432 -16.43 -8.40 20.15
CA TYR A 432 -15.93 -8.48 21.52
C TYR A 432 -17.01 -8.22 22.56
N GLY A 433 -17.99 -7.36 22.24
CA GLY A 433 -19.12 -7.04 23.11
C GLY A 433 -20.29 -8.00 23.03
N ARG A 434 -20.22 -9.03 22.17
CA ARG A 434 -21.31 -10.01 21.95
C ARG A 434 -22.63 -9.31 21.65
N ALA A 435 -22.60 -8.34 20.74
CA ALA A 435 -23.79 -7.56 20.41
C ALA A 435 -24.91 -8.48 19.90
N ARG A 436 -26.15 -8.22 20.34
CA ARG A 436 -27.33 -8.83 19.72
C ARG A 436 -27.61 -8.06 18.43
N LEU A 437 -27.65 -8.78 17.33
CA LEU A 437 -27.69 -8.21 15.99
C LEU A 437 -29.02 -8.52 15.30
N THR A 438 -29.43 -7.60 14.42
CA THR A 438 -30.57 -7.78 13.53
C THR A 438 -30.04 -8.22 12.17
N GLU A 439 -30.56 -9.34 11.68
CA GLU A 439 -30.28 -9.83 10.33
C GLU A 439 -31.12 -9.07 9.31
N ILE A 440 -30.50 -8.78 8.17
CA ILE A 440 -31.12 -8.15 7.01
C ILE A 440 -31.62 -9.26 6.09
N ASP A 441 -32.91 -9.25 5.77
CA ASP A 441 -33.48 -10.14 4.75
C ASP A 441 -32.92 -9.75 3.37
N LEU A 442 -31.94 -10.51 2.88
CA LEU A 442 -31.32 -10.30 1.58
C LEU A 442 -32.31 -10.49 0.41
N GLY A 443 -33.42 -11.19 0.61
CA GLY A 443 -34.51 -11.30 -0.37
C GLY A 443 -35.25 -9.99 -0.62
N SER A 444 -35.17 -9.05 0.32
CA SER A 444 -35.76 -7.71 0.20
C SER A 444 -34.90 -6.73 -0.62
N CYS A 445 -33.67 -7.10 -0.98
CA CYS A 445 -32.81 -6.32 -1.87
C CYS A 445 -33.38 -6.33 -3.29
N ARG A 446 -33.38 -5.17 -3.95
CA ARG A 446 -34.03 -4.97 -5.26
C ARG A 446 -33.06 -5.26 -6.40
N GLY A 447 -31.77 -5.01 -6.19
CA GLY A 447 -30.65 -5.16 -7.11
C GLY A 447 -30.43 -6.59 -7.59
N GLY A 448 -30.00 -6.72 -8.84
CA GLY A 448 -29.62 -8.01 -9.42
C GLY A 448 -28.27 -8.53 -8.90
N ALA A 449 -27.41 -7.65 -8.41
CA ALA A 449 -26.07 -7.99 -7.92
C ALA A 449 -26.14 -8.90 -6.69
N THR A 450 -26.91 -8.52 -5.67
CA THR A 450 -27.13 -9.31 -4.45
C THR A 450 -27.57 -10.75 -4.78
N ARG A 451 -28.61 -10.92 -5.59
CA ARG A 451 -29.10 -12.26 -6.00
C ARG A 451 -28.02 -13.07 -6.71
N THR A 452 -27.29 -12.46 -7.64
CA THR A 452 -26.19 -13.12 -8.36
C THR A 452 -25.09 -13.60 -7.41
N MET A 453 -24.75 -12.79 -6.40
CA MET A 453 -23.75 -13.15 -5.39
C MET A 453 -24.22 -14.30 -4.50
N LEU A 454 -25.49 -14.30 -4.10
CA LEU A 454 -26.11 -15.39 -3.34
C LEU A 454 -26.11 -16.70 -4.13
N ASP A 455 -26.48 -16.67 -5.41
CA ASP A 455 -26.45 -17.85 -6.27
C ASP A 455 -25.03 -18.41 -6.40
N ARG A 456 -24.03 -17.55 -6.57
CA ARG A 456 -22.61 -17.94 -6.61
C ARG A 456 -22.17 -18.58 -5.28
N ALA A 457 -22.51 -17.98 -4.14
CA ALA A 457 -22.19 -18.55 -2.84
C ALA A 457 -22.87 -19.92 -2.63
N ALA A 458 -24.12 -20.07 -3.06
CA ALA A 458 -24.86 -21.33 -3.00
C ALA A 458 -24.23 -22.43 -3.85
N LEU A 459 -23.67 -22.10 -5.03
CA LEU A 459 -22.89 -23.03 -5.86
C LEU A 459 -21.63 -23.54 -5.13
N HIS A 460 -21.07 -22.74 -4.23
CA HIS A 460 -19.95 -23.12 -3.37
C HIS A 460 -20.39 -23.82 -2.07
N GLY A 461 -21.69 -24.06 -1.88
CA GLY A 461 -22.21 -24.71 -0.68
C GLY A 461 -22.30 -23.80 0.54
N TYR A 462 -22.41 -22.49 0.34
CA TYR A 462 -22.55 -21.50 1.41
C TYR A 462 -23.93 -20.83 1.41
N ASP A 463 -24.43 -20.54 2.60
CA ASP A 463 -25.48 -19.55 2.83
C ASP A 463 -24.84 -18.25 3.30
N VAL A 464 -25.23 -17.12 2.72
CA VAL A 464 -24.72 -15.80 3.11
C VAL A 464 -25.79 -15.05 3.87
N ARG A 465 -25.38 -14.44 4.98
CA ARG A 465 -26.21 -13.66 5.90
C ARG A 465 -25.62 -12.27 6.04
N ALA A 466 -26.45 -11.27 6.34
CA ALA A 466 -26.01 -9.89 6.53
C ALA A 466 -26.66 -9.28 7.76
N PHE A 467 -25.94 -8.47 8.52
CA PHE A 467 -26.39 -7.94 9.83
C PHE A 467 -26.16 -6.45 9.93
N ASP A 468 -27.12 -5.71 10.51
CA ASP A 468 -26.90 -4.32 10.93
C ASP A 468 -25.99 -4.30 12.18
N THR A 469 -24.73 -3.94 11.96
CA THR A 469 -23.71 -3.86 13.01
C THR A 469 -23.39 -2.43 13.43
N ARG A 470 -24.18 -1.42 13.03
CA ARG A 470 -23.98 -0.02 13.43
C ARG A 470 -23.89 0.17 14.93
N MET A 471 -23.05 1.09 15.37
CA MET A 471 -22.94 1.44 16.78
C MET A 471 -23.53 2.83 17.04
N ASP A 472 -22.74 3.76 17.54
CA ASP A 472 -23.15 5.12 17.88
C ASP A 472 -23.16 6.09 16.68
N THR A 473 -22.75 5.64 15.49
CA THR A 473 -22.90 6.36 14.23
C THR A 473 -24.12 5.89 13.44
N ALA A 474 -24.91 6.82 12.90
CA ALA A 474 -26.13 6.48 12.14
C ALA A 474 -25.87 5.82 10.76
N VAL A 475 -24.68 6.00 10.19
CA VAL A 475 -24.27 5.49 8.87
C VAL A 475 -24.41 3.96 8.82
N PRO A 476 -25.03 3.37 7.77
CA PRO A 476 -25.10 1.92 7.56
C PRO A 476 -23.74 1.24 7.70
N VAL A 477 -23.71 0.21 8.55
CA VAL A 477 -22.62 -0.74 8.66
C VAL A 477 -23.23 -2.13 8.59
N VAL A 478 -22.73 -2.94 7.65
CA VAL A 478 -23.20 -4.29 7.41
C VAL A 478 -22.05 -5.25 7.65
N THR A 479 -22.24 -6.24 8.53
CA THR A 479 -21.35 -7.40 8.59
C THR A 479 -21.98 -8.54 7.79
N ALA A 480 -21.26 -9.12 6.84
CA ALA A 480 -21.71 -10.31 6.13
C ALA A 480 -21.00 -11.57 6.65
N LEU A 481 -21.74 -12.67 6.70
CA LEU A 481 -21.28 -13.98 7.16
C LEU A 481 -21.67 -15.04 6.14
N ALA A 482 -20.69 -15.69 5.52
CA ALA A 482 -20.90 -16.94 4.81
C ALA A 482 -20.78 -18.13 5.76
N VAL A 483 -21.78 -19.01 5.74
CA VAL A 483 -21.85 -20.24 6.54
C VAL A 483 -21.89 -21.43 5.60
N ARG A 484 -20.95 -22.36 5.78
CA ARG A 484 -20.87 -23.57 4.96
C ARG A 484 -21.97 -24.56 5.35
N ARG A 485 -22.80 -24.98 4.38
CA ARG A 485 -24.00 -25.81 4.59
C ARG A 485 -23.73 -27.20 5.17
N ASP A 486 -22.60 -27.80 4.80
CA ASP A 486 -22.21 -29.14 5.27
C ASP A 486 -21.47 -29.12 6.62
N GLY A 487 -21.23 -27.93 7.20
CA GLY A 487 -20.47 -27.77 8.45
C GLY A 487 -18.98 -28.15 8.34
N GLY A 488 -18.45 -28.32 7.13
CA GLY A 488 -17.06 -28.71 6.88
C GLY A 488 -16.06 -27.56 7.00
N LEU A 489 -14.80 -27.82 6.60
CA LEU A 489 -13.71 -26.84 6.63
C LEU A 489 -14.04 -25.58 5.80
N GLY A 490 -13.52 -24.43 6.21
CA GLY A 490 -14.01 -23.15 5.74
C GLY A 490 -15.41 -22.84 6.28
N THR A 491 -15.72 -23.24 7.51
CA THR A 491 -17.07 -23.18 8.09
C THR A 491 -17.67 -21.79 8.07
N LEU A 492 -16.92 -20.77 8.49
CA LEU A 492 -17.38 -19.39 8.55
C LEU A 492 -16.39 -18.45 7.83
N SER A 493 -16.92 -17.47 7.11
CA SER A 493 -16.15 -16.37 6.53
C SER A 493 -16.87 -15.05 6.77
N PHE A 494 -16.16 -14.07 7.32
CA PHE A 494 -16.68 -12.77 7.70
C PHE A 494 -16.12 -11.68 6.79
N SER A 495 -16.92 -10.62 6.62
CA SER A 495 -16.54 -9.34 6.02
C SER A 495 -17.42 -8.25 6.61
N ALA A 496 -17.07 -6.99 6.41
CA ALA A 496 -17.98 -5.89 6.70
C ALA A 496 -17.84 -4.78 5.66
N ALA A 497 -18.84 -3.91 5.62
CA ALA A 497 -18.81 -2.70 4.82
C ALA A 497 -19.53 -1.58 5.58
N ALA A 498 -19.03 -0.35 5.48
CA ALA A 498 -19.79 0.84 5.82
C ALA A 498 -20.04 1.72 4.59
N GLY A 499 -21.21 2.32 4.50
CA GLY A 499 -21.57 3.13 3.35
C GLY A 499 -22.86 3.89 3.54
N PHE A 500 -23.07 4.92 2.72
CA PHE A 500 -24.25 5.76 2.83
C PHE A 500 -25.45 5.16 2.08
N ASP A 501 -25.22 4.36 1.04
CA ASP A 501 -26.28 3.63 0.36
C ASP A 501 -26.47 2.24 1.00
N PRO A 502 -27.60 1.95 1.67
CA PRO A 502 -27.79 0.68 2.37
C PRO A 502 -27.63 -0.55 1.47
N GLU A 503 -28.16 -0.50 0.26
CA GLU A 503 -28.12 -1.64 -0.66
C GLU A 503 -26.69 -1.83 -1.22
N GLY A 504 -26.03 -0.74 -1.63
CA GLY A 504 -24.61 -0.77 -1.99
C GLY A 504 -23.69 -1.22 -0.85
N THR A 505 -24.06 -0.94 0.41
CA THR A 505 -23.30 -1.40 1.60
C THR A 505 -23.45 -2.90 1.80
N VAL A 506 -24.66 -3.45 1.61
CA VAL A 506 -24.89 -4.90 1.57
C VAL A 506 -24.07 -5.52 0.44
N ASP A 507 -24.14 -4.96 -0.78
CA ASP A 507 -23.42 -5.50 -1.93
C ASP A 507 -21.89 -5.52 -1.71
N ALA A 508 -21.34 -4.47 -1.10
CA ALA A 508 -19.92 -4.38 -0.77
C ALA A 508 -19.49 -5.49 0.22
N ALA A 509 -20.23 -5.67 1.32
CA ALA A 509 -19.94 -6.72 2.30
C ALA A 509 -20.05 -8.12 1.66
N LEU A 510 -21.09 -8.38 0.86
CA LEU A 510 -21.25 -9.66 0.17
C LEU A 510 -20.08 -9.93 -0.79
N SER A 511 -19.69 -8.94 -1.60
CA SER A 511 -18.60 -9.08 -2.57
C SER A 511 -17.27 -9.46 -1.91
N GLU A 512 -16.99 -8.94 -0.71
CA GLU A 512 -15.79 -9.28 0.04
C GLU A 512 -15.82 -10.73 0.53
N VAL A 513 -16.92 -11.20 1.14
CA VAL A 513 -17.09 -12.62 1.49
C VAL A 513 -16.88 -13.53 0.26
N LEU A 514 -17.43 -13.15 -0.89
CA LEU A 514 -17.30 -13.92 -2.14
C LEU A 514 -15.85 -14.03 -2.62
N THR A 515 -14.96 -13.14 -2.19
CA THR A 515 -13.52 -13.21 -2.50
C THR A 515 -12.84 -14.37 -1.79
N TYR A 516 -13.27 -14.73 -0.58
CA TYR A 516 -12.59 -15.70 0.27
C TYR A 516 -13.14 -17.13 0.14
N ILE A 517 -14.46 -17.29 0.00
CA ILE A 517 -15.10 -18.62 0.05
C ILE A 517 -14.59 -19.65 -0.98
N PRO A 518 -14.15 -19.30 -2.22
CA PRO A 518 -13.71 -20.32 -3.16
C PRO A 518 -12.44 -21.07 -2.72
N HIS A 519 -11.60 -20.41 -1.91
CA HIS A 519 -10.29 -20.92 -1.52
C HIS A 519 -10.20 -21.33 -0.05
N LEU A 520 -11.06 -20.76 0.80
CA LEU A 520 -11.01 -20.94 2.25
C LEU A 520 -10.99 -22.42 2.69
N PRO A 521 -11.85 -23.33 2.17
CA PRO A 521 -11.79 -24.75 2.54
C PRO A 521 -10.43 -25.41 2.29
N TYR A 522 -9.80 -25.08 1.15
CA TYR A 522 -8.52 -25.66 0.75
C TYR A 522 -7.38 -25.13 1.61
N GLN A 523 -7.38 -23.82 1.87
CA GLN A 523 -6.40 -23.18 2.76
C GLN A 523 -6.47 -23.74 4.19
N VAL A 524 -7.69 -23.93 4.70
CA VAL A 524 -7.92 -24.52 6.03
C VAL A 524 -7.49 -25.98 6.06
N ALA A 525 -7.76 -26.75 4.99
CA ALA A 525 -7.31 -28.14 4.90
C ALA A 525 -5.79 -28.26 4.89
N GLU A 526 -5.09 -27.40 4.14
CA GLU A 526 -3.63 -27.37 4.06
C GLU A 526 -3.00 -27.00 5.41
N ARG A 527 -3.61 -26.07 6.15
CA ARG A 527 -3.10 -25.57 7.44
C ARG A 527 -3.78 -26.16 8.66
N ARG A 528 -4.53 -27.24 8.51
CA ARG A 528 -5.46 -27.74 9.55
C ARG A 528 -4.80 -27.94 10.91
N ALA A 529 -3.64 -28.60 10.95
CA ALA A 529 -2.93 -28.88 12.21
C ALA A 529 -2.48 -27.60 12.93
N GLU A 530 -2.06 -26.57 12.18
CA GLU A 530 -1.71 -25.26 12.74
C GLU A 530 -2.94 -24.58 13.33
N LEU A 531 -4.04 -24.53 12.58
CA LEU A 531 -5.28 -23.88 12.99
C LEU A 531 -5.90 -24.56 14.21
N GLU A 532 -5.91 -25.90 14.27
CA GLU A 532 -6.39 -26.64 15.45
C GLU A 532 -5.48 -26.37 16.67
N ALA A 533 -4.18 -26.18 16.46
CA ALA A 533 -3.28 -25.79 17.54
C ALA A 533 -3.57 -24.36 18.03
N MET A 534 -3.94 -23.45 17.13
CA MET A 534 -4.38 -22.09 17.46
C MET A 534 -5.74 -22.08 18.18
N ALA A 535 -6.69 -22.92 17.78
CA ALA A 535 -8.00 -23.03 18.43
C ALA A 535 -7.90 -23.46 19.90
N ARG A 536 -6.89 -24.29 20.24
CA ARG A 536 -6.59 -24.69 21.62
C ARG A 536 -5.75 -23.66 22.39
N ASP A 537 -4.99 -22.83 21.68
CA ASP A 537 -4.08 -21.83 22.24
C ASP A 537 -3.98 -20.62 21.32
N TYR A 538 -4.80 -19.60 21.60
CA TYR A 538 -4.84 -18.37 20.80
C TYR A 538 -3.51 -17.61 20.80
N GLY A 539 -2.58 -17.88 21.73
CA GLY A 539 -1.23 -17.32 21.70
C GLY A 539 -0.45 -17.66 20.43
N LYS A 540 -0.92 -18.64 19.65
CA LYS A 540 -0.35 -19.01 18.33
C LYS A 540 -0.99 -18.30 17.15
N VAL A 541 -2.04 -17.51 17.36
CA VAL A 541 -2.61 -16.63 16.34
C VAL A 541 -1.72 -15.40 16.25
N LEU A 542 -0.93 -15.29 15.19
CA LEU A 542 0.14 -14.27 15.09
C LEU A 542 -0.01 -13.35 13.88
N HIS A 543 -0.66 -13.82 12.82
CA HIS A 543 -0.72 -13.11 11.55
C HIS A 543 -2.17 -12.88 11.10
N LEU A 544 -2.35 -11.90 10.22
CA LEU A 544 -3.65 -11.55 9.63
C LEU A 544 -4.41 -12.78 9.11
N LYS A 545 -3.75 -13.62 8.29
CA LYS A 545 -4.38 -14.83 7.74
C LYS A 545 -4.86 -15.83 8.81
N ASP A 546 -4.25 -15.83 10.00
CA ASP A 546 -4.62 -16.75 11.07
C ASP A 546 -5.98 -16.38 11.64
N HIS A 547 -6.30 -15.08 11.75
CA HIS A 547 -7.59 -14.60 12.24
C HIS A 547 -8.75 -15.10 11.36
N ALA A 548 -8.69 -14.86 10.05
CA ALA A 548 -9.74 -15.32 9.14
C ALA A 548 -9.81 -16.84 9.01
N GLN A 549 -8.67 -17.52 8.84
CA GLN A 549 -8.66 -18.96 8.57
C GLN A 549 -9.01 -19.81 9.80
N LEU A 550 -8.80 -19.31 11.01
CA LEU A 550 -9.18 -20.00 12.24
C LEU A 550 -10.69 -20.33 12.26
N TYR A 551 -11.52 -19.41 11.77
CA TYR A 551 -12.97 -19.57 11.68
C TYR A 551 -13.42 -20.49 10.55
N GLY A 552 -12.48 -20.94 9.72
CA GLY A 552 -12.68 -22.07 8.84
C GLY A 552 -12.80 -23.42 9.56
N LEU A 553 -12.44 -23.51 10.85
CA LEU A 553 -12.64 -24.73 11.63
C LEU A 553 -14.07 -24.84 12.18
N PRO A 554 -14.71 -26.03 12.10
CA PRO A 554 -16.07 -26.21 12.61
C PRO A 554 -16.20 -25.94 14.12
N GLU A 555 -15.16 -26.25 14.90
CA GLU A 555 -15.17 -26.02 16.36
C GLU A 555 -15.25 -24.53 16.74
N MET A 556 -14.83 -23.63 15.85
CA MET A 556 -14.86 -22.19 16.11
C MET A 556 -16.26 -21.58 15.91
N ALA A 557 -17.19 -22.31 15.29
CA ALA A 557 -18.53 -21.80 14.97
C ALA A 557 -19.34 -21.39 16.22
N GLY A 558 -19.13 -22.07 17.35
CA GLY A 558 -19.79 -21.74 18.62
C GLY A 558 -19.48 -20.33 19.13
N HIS A 559 -18.34 -19.76 18.73
CA HIS A 559 -17.97 -18.39 19.09
C HIS A 559 -18.73 -17.32 18.30
N ALA A 560 -19.42 -17.69 17.21
CA ALA A 560 -20.17 -16.78 16.35
C ALA A 560 -21.70 -16.84 16.60
N ARG A 561 -22.13 -17.34 17.76
CA ARG A 561 -23.55 -17.59 18.08
C ARG A 561 -24.47 -16.41 17.77
N GLU A 562 -24.07 -15.18 18.10
CA GLU A 562 -24.87 -13.95 17.94
C GLU A 562 -25.11 -13.60 16.45
N TYR A 563 -24.27 -14.12 15.55
CA TYR A 563 -24.50 -14.06 14.10
C TYR A 563 -25.28 -15.27 13.58
N LEU A 564 -25.20 -16.41 14.27
CA LEU A 564 -25.95 -17.62 13.89
C LEU A 564 -27.40 -17.60 14.38
N GLU A 565 -27.65 -16.94 15.50
CA GLU A 565 -28.93 -16.82 16.21
C GLU A 565 -29.29 -15.32 16.38
N PRO A 566 -29.65 -14.60 15.31
CA PRO A 566 -29.97 -13.17 15.38
C PRO A 566 -31.25 -12.91 16.16
N GLU A 567 -31.38 -11.69 16.67
CA GLU A 567 -32.54 -11.28 17.46
C GLU A 567 -33.82 -11.16 16.61
N ALA A 568 -33.66 -10.69 15.38
CA ALA A 568 -34.74 -10.54 14.41
C ALA A 568 -34.16 -10.58 12.99
N VAL A 569 -35.05 -10.87 12.03
CA VAL A 569 -34.78 -10.73 10.60
C VAL A 569 -35.74 -9.68 10.07
N VAL A 570 -35.23 -8.62 9.44
CA VAL A 570 -36.03 -7.51 8.93
C VAL A 570 -35.70 -7.17 7.47
N PRO A 571 -36.65 -6.64 6.70
CA PRO A 571 -36.36 -6.12 5.36
C PRO A 571 -35.31 -5.00 5.39
N LEU A 572 -34.52 -4.85 4.32
CA LEU A 572 -33.49 -3.80 4.18
C LEU A 572 -34.04 -2.39 4.40
N GLY A 573 -35.28 -2.13 3.96
CA GLY A 573 -35.95 -0.85 4.17
C GLY A 573 -36.20 -0.48 5.63
N GLU A 574 -36.21 -1.47 6.52
CA GLU A 574 -36.45 -1.34 7.96
C GLU A 574 -35.16 -1.50 8.79
N ALA A 575 -34.11 -2.10 8.22
CA ALA A 575 -32.84 -2.35 8.89
C ALA A 575 -32.15 -1.07 9.39
N PHE A 576 -32.33 0.05 8.69
CA PHE A 576 -31.67 1.32 8.99
C PHE A 576 -32.67 2.45 9.29
N PRO A 577 -33.42 2.39 10.41
CA PRO A 577 -34.49 3.34 10.70
C PRO A 577 -33.95 4.76 10.80
N GLY A 578 -34.63 5.71 10.15
CA GLY A 578 -34.28 7.13 10.16
C GLY A 578 -33.06 7.52 9.31
N TRP A 579 -32.38 6.56 8.66
CA TRP A 579 -31.18 6.86 7.87
C TRP A 579 -31.52 7.63 6.58
N ARG A 580 -32.63 7.27 5.92
CA ARG A 580 -33.05 7.92 4.67
C ARG A 580 -33.28 9.41 4.82
N GLU A 581 -33.77 9.84 5.98
CA GLU A 581 -34.05 11.24 6.31
C GLU A 581 -32.78 12.01 6.71
N ARG A 582 -31.79 11.32 7.30
CA ARG A 582 -30.51 11.92 7.75
C ARG A 582 -29.49 12.04 6.62
N ARG A 583 -29.49 11.09 5.69
CA ARG A 583 -28.52 11.01 4.58
C ARG A 583 -28.63 12.23 3.65
N PRO A 584 -27.53 12.94 3.35
CA PRO A 584 -27.55 14.05 2.41
C PRO A 584 -27.89 13.57 0.99
N ARG A 585 -28.75 14.32 0.31
CA ARG A 585 -29.07 14.12 -1.12
C ARG A 585 -28.75 15.34 -1.97
N THR A 586 -27.83 16.18 -1.48
CA THR A 586 -27.48 17.49 -2.06
C THR A 586 -26.70 17.39 -3.37
N GLY A 587 -26.19 16.20 -3.71
CA GLY A 587 -25.32 16.01 -4.87
C GLY A 587 -23.89 16.52 -4.64
N ASP A 588 -23.49 16.80 -3.40
CA ASP A 588 -22.13 17.20 -3.02
C ASP A 588 -21.56 16.21 -1.99
N LEU A 589 -20.39 15.63 -2.28
CA LEU A 589 -19.71 14.68 -1.40
C LEU A 589 -19.25 15.34 -0.09
N LEU A 590 -19.02 16.65 -0.10
CA LEU A 590 -18.61 17.37 1.09
C LEU A 590 -19.68 17.33 2.18
N ASP A 591 -20.96 17.32 1.80
CA ASP A 591 -22.05 17.21 2.77
C ASP A 591 -22.12 15.81 3.41
N ASP A 592 -21.77 14.76 2.64
CA ASP A 592 -21.66 13.40 3.16
C ASP A 592 -20.49 13.30 4.17
N LEU A 593 -19.32 13.82 3.80
CA LEU A 593 -18.16 13.88 4.70
C LEU A 593 -18.47 14.67 5.98
N ARG A 594 -19.14 15.83 5.85
CA ARG A 594 -19.54 16.65 7.00
C ARG A 594 -20.47 15.89 7.94
N LEU A 595 -21.47 15.19 7.41
CA LEU A 595 -22.35 14.37 8.24
C LEU A 595 -21.56 13.35 9.06
N LEU A 596 -20.71 12.55 8.42
CA LEU A 596 -19.93 11.52 9.11
C LEU A 596 -18.96 12.12 10.14
N ARG A 597 -18.26 13.21 9.78
CA ARG A 597 -17.40 13.95 10.71
C ARG A 597 -18.19 14.46 11.92
N ASP A 598 -19.37 15.04 11.70
CA ASP A 598 -20.19 15.62 12.77
C ASP A 598 -20.79 14.54 13.69
N GLU A 599 -21.14 13.36 13.16
CA GLU A 599 -21.55 12.20 13.97
C GLU A 599 -20.42 11.73 14.89
N LEU A 600 -19.19 11.57 14.36
CA LEU A 600 -18.02 11.16 15.15
C LEU A 600 -17.66 12.21 16.22
N VAL A 601 -17.72 13.49 15.87
CA VAL A 601 -17.49 14.59 16.83
C VAL A 601 -18.54 14.60 17.93
N ARG A 602 -19.81 14.35 17.60
CA ARG A 602 -20.90 14.26 18.58
C ARG A 602 -20.75 13.06 19.51
N ALA A 603 -20.19 11.96 19.01
CA ALA A 603 -19.78 10.81 19.81
C ALA A 603 -18.53 11.08 20.68
N GLY A 604 -17.93 12.27 20.60
CA GLY A 604 -16.81 12.71 21.42
C GLY A 604 -15.43 12.44 20.82
N HIS A 605 -15.36 12.07 19.54
CA HIS A 605 -14.10 11.77 18.86
C HIS A 605 -13.52 12.99 18.12
N ASP A 606 -12.20 12.99 17.93
CA ASP A 606 -11.57 13.82 16.89
C ASP A 606 -11.54 13.06 15.57
N VAL A 607 -11.44 13.79 14.47
CA VAL A 607 -11.17 13.22 13.16
C VAL A 607 -9.91 13.86 12.63
N ILE A 608 -8.83 13.09 12.53
CA ILE A 608 -7.53 13.58 12.06
C ILE A 608 -7.23 12.94 10.69
N ALA A 609 -6.85 13.75 9.71
CA ALA A 609 -6.42 13.27 8.40
C ALA A 609 -4.96 13.65 8.14
N VAL A 610 -4.15 12.69 7.70
CA VAL A 610 -2.74 12.88 7.31
C VAL A 610 -2.65 12.70 5.79
N ASP A 611 -2.16 13.72 5.07
CA ASP A 611 -1.87 13.59 3.63
C ASP A 611 -0.71 12.64 3.40
N GLN A 612 -0.99 11.47 2.81
CA GLN A 612 0.00 10.48 2.43
C GLN A 612 0.32 10.53 0.93
N THR A 613 -0.38 11.36 0.16
CA THR A 613 -0.37 11.35 -1.30
C THR A 613 1.04 11.46 -1.87
N THR A 614 1.47 10.46 -2.62
CA THR A 614 2.81 10.45 -3.24
C THR A 614 2.86 11.34 -4.50
N PRO A 615 4.05 11.80 -4.93
CA PRO A 615 4.18 12.60 -6.14
C PRO A 615 3.56 11.96 -7.39
N GLU A 616 3.67 10.63 -7.52
CA GLU A 616 3.11 9.89 -8.66
C GLU A 616 1.57 9.86 -8.59
N GLN A 617 0.99 9.69 -7.40
CA GLN A 617 -0.47 9.73 -7.23
C GLN A 617 -1.03 11.12 -7.55
N ARG A 618 -0.35 12.20 -7.13
CA ARG A 618 -0.72 13.58 -7.50
C ARG A 618 -0.73 13.75 -9.03
N ALA A 619 0.26 13.21 -9.73
CA ALA A 619 0.31 13.25 -11.20
C ALA A 619 -0.82 12.45 -11.87
N MET A 620 -1.35 11.42 -11.19
CA MET A 620 -2.51 10.65 -11.64
C MET A 620 -3.85 11.30 -11.26
N GLY A 621 -3.85 12.43 -10.54
CA GLY A 621 -5.07 13.06 -10.01
C GLY A 621 -5.70 12.26 -8.86
N LEU A 622 -4.88 11.51 -8.12
CA LEU A 622 -5.28 10.72 -6.96
C LEU A 622 -4.80 11.39 -5.67
N HIS A 623 -5.56 11.19 -4.61
CA HIS A 623 -5.26 11.63 -3.26
C HIS A 623 -5.31 10.42 -2.33
N THR A 624 -4.34 10.30 -1.44
CA THR A 624 -4.33 9.27 -0.39
C THR A 624 -4.14 9.91 0.96
N VAL A 625 -4.97 9.49 1.91
CA VAL A 625 -4.92 9.97 3.29
C VAL A 625 -4.87 8.79 4.24
N GLY A 626 -4.19 8.97 5.37
CA GLY A 626 -4.37 8.15 6.56
C GLY A 626 -5.28 8.89 7.52
N THR A 627 -6.46 8.34 7.79
CA THR A 627 -7.40 8.88 8.78
C THR A 627 -7.19 8.22 10.13
N ILE A 628 -7.32 8.99 11.20
CA ILE A 628 -7.15 8.55 12.58
C ILE A 628 -8.29 9.17 13.39
N VAL A 629 -9.05 8.34 14.09
CA VAL A 629 -10.13 8.76 14.98
C VAL A 629 -9.79 8.27 16.39
N PRO A 630 -9.09 9.07 17.20
CA PRO A 630 -8.67 8.67 18.54
C PRO A 630 -9.88 8.24 19.38
N GLY A 631 -9.76 7.10 20.03
CA GLY A 631 -10.82 6.48 20.82
C GLY A 631 -11.62 5.38 20.11
N LEU A 632 -11.61 5.29 18.77
CA LEU A 632 -12.16 4.12 18.07
C LEU A 632 -11.30 2.88 18.31
N LEU A 633 -11.91 1.69 18.27
CA LEU A 633 -11.19 0.42 18.42
C LEU A 633 -10.36 0.13 17.16
N PRO A 634 -9.03 -0.02 17.27
CA PRO A 634 -8.19 -0.38 16.14
C PRO A 634 -8.31 -1.88 15.84
N LEU A 635 -8.24 -2.22 14.55
CA LEU A 635 -8.11 -3.61 14.11
C LEU A 635 -6.64 -4.04 14.20
N ASP A 636 -6.33 -4.92 15.15
CA ASP A 636 -4.98 -5.43 15.38
C ASP A 636 -4.87 -6.92 15.02
N PHE A 637 -3.71 -7.33 14.49
CA PHE A 637 -3.44 -8.73 14.16
C PHE A 637 -2.43 -9.37 15.12
N GLY A 638 -2.73 -10.60 15.53
CA GLY A 638 -2.03 -11.36 16.57
C GLY A 638 -2.75 -11.26 17.91
N TRP A 639 -3.01 -12.39 18.56
CA TRP A 639 -3.84 -12.43 19.78
C TRP A 639 -3.23 -11.66 20.97
N SER A 640 -1.91 -11.67 21.09
CA SER A 640 -1.22 -10.89 22.13
C SER A 640 -1.25 -9.38 21.86
N ARG A 641 -1.63 -8.93 20.66
CA ARG A 641 -1.53 -7.53 20.23
C ARG A 641 -2.89 -6.85 20.14
N GLN A 642 -3.84 -7.18 20.99
CA GLN A 642 -5.23 -6.68 20.89
C GLN A 642 -5.45 -5.42 21.74
N ARG A 643 -5.25 -4.21 21.17
CA ARG A 643 -5.53 -2.95 21.89
C ARG A 643 -7.01 -2.79 22.20
N ALA A 644 -7.87 -3.25 21.30
CA ALA A 644 -9.32 -3.13 21.42
C ALA A 644 -9.86 -3.64 22.78
N LEU A 645 -9.28 -4.72 23.32
CA LEU A 645 -9.67 -5.31 24.61
C LEU A 645 -9.41 -4.38 25.82
N LEU A 646 -8.42 -3.49 25.68
CA LEU A 646 -7.97 -2.60 26.75
C LEU A 646 -8.57 -1.20 26.64
N MET A 647 -9.14 -0.84 25.49
CA MET A 647 -9.65 0.51 25.27
C MET A 647 -10.98 0.75 26.01
N PRO A 648 -11.21 1.97 26.54
CA PRO A 648 -12.47 2.32 27.20
C PRO A 648 -13.70 2.12 26.31
N ARG A 649 -13.56 2.39 25.00
CA ARG A 649 -14.67 2.31 24.04
C ARG A 649 -15.29 0.91 23.97
N LEU A 650 -14.53 -0.17 24.17
CA LEU A 650 -15.10 -1.51 24.21
C LEU A 650 -16.14 -1.67 25.33
N ARG A 651 -15.92 -0.97 26.45
CA ARG A 651 -16.82 -1.02 27.62
C ARG A 651 -18.06 -0.18 27.42
N THR A 652 -17.92 0.99 26.79
CA THR A 652 -18.99 1.99 26.69
C THR A 652 -19.74 1.99 25.36
N GLY A 653 -19.17 1.45 24.29
CA GLY A 653 -19.65 1.60 22.92
C GLY A 653 -21.04 1.00 22.70
N LEU A 654 -21.30 -0.21 23.21
CA LEU A 654 -22.63 -0.83 23.08
C LEU A 654 -23.72 -0.07 23.84
N ARG A 655 -23.38 0.49 25.02
CA ARG A 655 -24.30 1.33 25.78
C ARG A 655 -24.56 2.65 25.06
N ALA A 656 -23.51 3.31 24.56
CA ALA A 656 -23.62 4.54 23.79
C ALA A 656 -24.47 4.36 22.52
N ALA A 657 -24.38 3.19 21.89
CA ALA A 657 -25.19 2.79 20.74
C ALA A 657 -26.65 2.40 21.11
N GLY A 658 -27.02 2.37 22.40
CA GLY A 658 -28.34 1.91 22.84
C GLY A 658 -28.60 0.41 22.65
N ARG A 659 -27.54 -0.39 22.39
CA ARG A 659 -27.64 -1.85 22.26
C ARG A 659 -27.64 -2.56 23.62
N ARG A 660 -27.26 -1.85 24.69
CA ARG A 660 -27.24 -2.32 26.08
C ARG A 660 -27.56 -1.16 27.04
N ASP A 661 -28.09 -1.48 28.22
CA ASP A 661 -28.40 -0.49 29.26
C ASP A 661 -27.20 -0.16 30.17
N THR A 662 -26.19 -1.04 30.22
CA THR A 662 -25.01 -0.90 31.08
C THR A 662 -23.72 -1.03 30.28
N ASP A 663 -22.63 -0.51 30.84
CA ASP A 663 -21.29 -0.76 30.32
C ASP A 663 -20.95 -2.26 30.41
N LEU A 664 -20.14 -2.72 29.46
CA LEU A 664 -19.72 -4.11 29.35
C LEU A 664 -18.72 -4.44 30.47
N GLY A 665 -19.02 -5.44 31.29
CA GLY A 665 -18.12 -5.94 32.33
C GLY A 665 -17.02 -6.84 31.76
N GLU A 666 -15.89 -6.96 32.47
CA GLU A 666 -14.73 -7.73 32.02
C GLU A 666 -15.06 -9.21 31.72
N ALA A 667 -15.90 -9.84 32.54
CA ALA A 667 -16.31 -11.23 32.35
C ALA A 667 -17.25 -11.45 31.14
N GLU A 668 -17.82 -10.37 30.59
CA GLU A 668 -18.73 -10.43 29.45
C GLU A 668 -18.00 -10.29 28.11
N ILE A 669 -16.78 -9.73 28.14
CA ILE A 669 -15.94 -9.58 26.94
C ILE A 669 -15.65 -10.95 26.34
N ARG A 670 -15.84 -11.07 25.02
CA ARG A 670 -15.42 -12.25 24.26
C ARG A 670 -13.90 -12.28 24.14
N ALA A 671 -13.22 -13.02 25.00
CA ALA A 671 -11.78 -13.24 24.89
C ALA A 671 -11.43 -14.30 23.81
N VAL A 672 -11.78 -14.03 22.55
CA VAL A 672 -11.53 -14.91 21.38
C VAL A 672 -11.05 -14.06 20.20
N PRO A 673 -10.01 -14.46 19.44
CA PRO A 673 -9.55 -13.74 18.26
C PRO A 673 -10.70 -13.35 17.33
N HIS A 674 -10.70 -12.13 16.79
CA HIS A 674 -11.74 -11.75 15.83
C HIS A 674 -11.55 -12.48 14.49
N PRO A 675 -12.62 -12.76 13.72
CA PRO A 675 -12.53 -13.43 12.42
C PRO A 675 -12.26 -12.49 11.24
N PHE A 676 -12.15 -11.18 11.47
CA PHE A 676 -11.95 -10.19 10.40
C PHE A 676 -10.68 -10.48 9.57
N PRO A 677 -10.77 -10.47 8.23
CA PRO A 677 -9.65 -10.79 7.33
C PRO A 677 -8.58 -9.72 7.18
#